data_AF-A0A654IRX0-F1
#
_entry.id   AF-A0A654IRX0-F1
#
_cell.length_a   1.000
_cell.length_b   1.000
_cell.length_c   1.000
_cell.angle_alpha   90.00
_cell.angle_beta   90.00
_cell.angle_gamma   90.00
#
_symmetry.space_group_name_H-M   'P 1'
#
loop_
_entity.id
_entity.type
_entity.pdbx_description
1 polymer ?
#
loop_
_entity_poly.entity_id
_entity_poly.type
_entity_poly.pdbx_seq_one_letter_code
_entity_poly.pdbx_strand_id
1 'polypeptide(L)'
;MGKLVFYKTSSIILNNLNNNGKYCVYDANGIAGKIDIEPVSEEYISIIKDGAGAGRVRLLPKNTHILSTMGAILPLNTTDIKFVYFLLSKNSHLMKEASGSTIPHIYFKNYSQNIYIVPCNKEQYKISSLFSNLDSLITLHQWECNFWNLKKFEIKIHRFFTRFCKKSKKYTHTWEQEKLGDLIDKGGSGGTPNTSNKGYYNGEIPFLSISDLTKTDGYIYSTEKSITKKGLNSSSAWIVPKGSITLSMYATIGKVGILGNDLATSQAFYNMVINDKTTKNYVFHFLRKCDFTNKWFKLISIGTQANLNSEKIKNFIIDLPIDQKEQSKISSLFFNLDSLITLHQRKYLALKNFKNTLLEKMFCDEKSKFPRIRFKGFTNAWEQCKVGEIFNIDRGLGITRKDMREIKFGNFKYPVYSSQTSDEGLIGYYTKYMTDNAITWTTDGVKAGTVFYRNHRFFATSHCGLLTKKQFEASQYFSIIISRNTSKYVTWVAMPMLTTSQMEKITIICSFDQKEQYKISSLFSNLDSLITLHQWECNFWNLKKFEIKIHRFFTRFCKKSKKYTHTWEQEKLGDCSYLLNGLIGLSKKDFTNGYDLYIDYLNVFNNTFVDLKSLKTYKNTKKQNYIKYKDVLLTVSSETPEEVAMSSVIDRESNKNIAFNSFCICLRFIKSELFNDKYIGYFFRSRSFRAQAEKMAQGISRFNINQNILKKAVIYYPNNIKEQSNIGKLLHNLDSLITLHQWECNFWNLKKFEIKIHRFFTRFCKKPKKYTHTWEQEKLGKLIRSVNINMCEVAFPTGKFEVIQQGSEPILGYVSNVKQLPYFDYDSVILFGDHTLSLYKPKKPFFVASDGVKAYIPTYLNSYYLYYLIQKNMPSSNGYKRHSSILKAKDILLSSNILEQKKLIFLFSNLDSLITLHQRGYKWRENIWKKMIYCYTNTFKIE
;
A
#
# COMPACT_ATOMS: atom_id res chain seq x y z
N MET A 1 -21.76 -33.96 12.98
CA MET A 1 -20.34 -33.81 12.57
C MET A 1 -19.71 -35.14 12.14
N GLY A 2 -19.85 -36.24 12.90
CA GLY A 2 -19.19 -37.53 12.62
C GLY A 2 -19.53 -38.23 11.30
N LYS A 3 -20.49 -37.72 10.52
CA LYS A 3 -20.77 -38.17 9.13
C LYS A 3 -19.92 -37.46 8.07
N LEU A 4 -19.03 -36.52 8.46
CA LEU A 4 -18.26 -35.64 7.56
C LEU A 4 -16.74 -35.79 7.71
N VAL A 5 -16.28 -36.36 8.82
CA VAL A 5 -14.87 -36.41 9.21
C VAL A 5 -14.54 -37.67 10.02
N PHE A 6 -13.31 -38.16 9.89
CA PHE A 6 -12.70 -39.10 10.82
C PHE A 6 -11.97 -38.36 11.95
N TYR A 7 -11.85 -38.99 13.12
CA TYR A 7 -11.09 -38.46 14.25
C TYR A 7 -9.99 -39.44 14.67
N LYS A 8 -8.78 -38.94 14.87
CA LYS A 8 -7.60 -39.71 15.28
C LYS A 8 -6.92 -39.01 16.46
N THR A 9 -6.55 -39.76 17.48
CA THR A 9 -5.72 -39.29 18.60
C THR A 9 -4.23 -39.51 18.33
N SER A 10 -3.38 -38.82 19.08
CA SER A 10 -1.93 -39.06 19.09
C SER A 10 -1.49 -39.63 20.43
N SER A 11 -0.46 -40.47 20.41
CA SER A 11 0.27 -40.97 21.59
C SER A 11 1.59 -40.21 21.83
N ILE A 12 1.97 -39.27 20.98
CA ILE A 12 3.27 -38.58 21.03
C ILE A 12 3.28 -37.58 22.20
N ILE A 13 4.15 -37.80 23.19
CA ILE A 13 4.41 -36.87 24.30
C ILE A 13 5.67 -36.03 24.04
N LEU A 14 5.86 -34.96 24.83
CA LEU A 14 6.96 -34.00 24.65
C LEU A 14 8.36 -34.65 24.67
N ASN A 15 8.53 -35.69 25.49
CA ASN A 15 9.80 -36.41 25.66
C ASN A 15 10.20 -37.25 24.44
N ASN A 16 9.27 -37.51 23.50
CA ASN A 16 9.53 -38.28 22.27
C ASN A 16 10.09 -37.39 21.15
N LEU A 17 10.26 -36.08 21.39
CA LEU A 17 10.67 -35.11 20.39
C LEU A 17 12.19 -34.98 20.31
N ASN A 18 12.70 -34.84 19.09
CA ASN A 18 14.09 -34.52 18.81
C ASN A 18 14.21 -33.22 17.98
N ASN A 19 15.41 -32.63 17.94
CA ASN A 19 15.65 -31.40 17.16
C ASN A 19 15.91 -31.68 15.66
N ASN A 20 16.38 -32.88 15.34
CA ASN A 20 16.91 -33.24 14.03
C ASN A 20 15.96 -34.05 13.14
N GLY A 21 14.81 -34.47 13.64
CA GLY A 21 13.88 -35.35 12.93
C GLY A 21 13.24 -34.73 11.69
N LYS A 22 12.61 -35.58 10.89
CA LYS A 22 12.11 -35.27 9.55
C LYS A 22 10.78 -34.52 9.55
N TYR A 23 9.87 -34.83 10.47
CA TYR A 23 8.50 -34.28 10.48
C TYR A 23 8.22 -33.44 11.72
N CYS A 24 7.54 -32.31 11.55
CA CYS A 24 7.22 -31.38 12.64
C CYS A 24 6.06 -31.91 13.49
N VAL A 25 6.21 -31.88 14.81
CA VAL A 25 5.15 -32.17 15.79
C VAL A 25 4.61 -30.86 16.36
N TYR A 26 3.29 -30.69 16.35
CA TYR A 26 2.61 -29.49 16.82
C TYR A 26 2.01 -29.68 18.21
N ASP A 27 2.07 -28.61 19.03
CA ASP A 27 1.34 -28.49 20.29
C ASP A 27 0.22 -27.43 20.19
N ALA A 28 -0.35 -27.08 21.34
CA ALA A 28 -1.31 -26.02 21.49
C ALA A 28 -0.85 -24.66 20.92
N ASN A 29 0.45 -24.39 20.85
CA ASN A 29 1.03 -23.07 20.60
C ASN A 29 1.72 -22.96 19.24
N GLY A 30 2.43 -23.98 18.77
CA GLY A 30 3.19 -23.97 17.51
C GLY A 30 3.79 -25.34 17.19
N ILE A 31 5.01 -25.34 16.65
CA ILE A 31 5.84 -26.54 16.51
C ILE A 31 6.53 -26.76 17.87
N ALA A 32 6.36 -27.94 18.46
CA ALA A 32 6.99 -28.32 19.72
C ALA A 32 8.35 -28.99 19.52
N GLY A 33 8.56 -29.62 18.37
CA GLY A 33 9.78 -30.37 18.03
C GLY A 33 9.59 -31.18 16.76
N LYS A 34 10.43 -32.19 16.55
CA LYS A 34 10.35 -33.08 15.39
C LYS A 34 10.45 -34.55 15.77
N ILE A 35 10.08 -35.42 14.83
CA ILE A 35 10.13 -36.87 14.96
C ILE A 35 10.23 -37.55 13.58
N ASP A 36 10.66 -38.81 13.56
CA ASP A 36 10.93 -39.61 12.36
C ASP A 36 9.89 -40.73 12.11
N ILE A 37 8.73 -40.64 12.77
CA ILE A 37 7.59 -41.57 12.62
C ILE A 37 6.69 -41.12 11.44
N GLU A 38 6.00 -42.07 10.81
CA GLU A 38 5.05 -41.81 9.72
C GLU A 38 3.99 -40.74 10.08
N PRO A 39 3.95 -39.60 9.37
CA PRO A 39 3.09 -38.47 9.71
C PRO A 39 1.68 -38.59 9.14
N VAL A 40 0.79 -37.67 9.52
CA VAL A 40 -0.49 -37.50 8.83
C VAL A 40 -0.22 -37.03 7.40
N SER A 41 -0.55 -37.86 6.40
CA SER A 41 -0.18 -37.68 4.99
C SER A 41 -0.99 -36.62 4.23
N GLU A 42 -2.06 -36.10 4.83
CA GLU A 42 -2.99 -35.11 4.24
C GLU A 42 -3.12 -33.86 5.12
N GLU A 43 -3.73 -32.79 4.60
CA GLU A 43 -4.08 -31.62 5.43
C GLU A 43 -5.21 -31.99 6.40
N TYR A 44 -5.05 -31.65 7.68
CA TYR A 44 -5.99 -32.03 8.74
C TYR A 44 -6.22 -30.88 9.71
N ILE A 45 -7.35 -30.91 10.41
CA ILE A 45 -7.66 -29.94 11.46
C ILE A 45 -7.19 -30.54 12.78
N SER A 46 -6.19 -29.94 13.41
CA SER A 46 -5.90 -30.24 14.80
C SER A 46 -6.88 -29.52 15.72
N ILE A 47 -7.25 -30.18 16.81
CA ILE A 47 -8.05 -29.62 17.91
C ILE A 47 -7.33 -29.91 19.22
N ILE A 48 -7.26 -28.93 20.11
CA ILE A 48 -6.76 -29.18 21.48
C ILE A 48 -7.83 -29.97 22.22
N LYS A 49 -7.50 -31.16 22.72
CA LYS A 49 -8.42 -31.94 23.54
C LYS A 49 -8.26 -31.64 25.03
N ASP A 50 -7.04 -31.38 25.50
CA ASP A 50 -6.76 -31.14 26.93
C ASP A 50 -6.00 -29.82 27.15
N GLY A 51 -6.37 -29.09 28.21
CA GLY A 51 -5.64 -27.93 28.71
C GLY A 51 -6.22 -26.56 28.34
N ALA A 52 -5.44 -25.51 28.63
CA ALA A 52 -5.82 -24.10 28.47
C ALA A 52 -5.98 -23.68 27.00
N GLY A 53 -7.09 -24.12 26.39
CA GLY A 53 -7.37 -23.99 24.97
C GLY A 53 -8.19 -25.14 24.38
N ALA A 54 -8.68 -26.10 25.17
CA ALA A 54 -9.56 -27.17 24.71
C ALA A 54 -10.68 -26.64 23.79
N GLY A 55 -10.90 -27.33 22.67
CA GLY A 55 -11.85 -26.91 21.61
C GLY A 55 -11.28 -25.91 20.59
N ARG A 56 -10.08 -25.35 20.80
CA ARG A 56 -9.40 -24.52 19.79
C ARG A 56 -8.88 -25.38 18.63
N VAL A 57 -9.25 -25.01 17.41
CA VAL A 57 -8.86 -25.68 16.17
C VAL A 57 -7.77 -24.93 15.37
N ARG A 58 -6.92 -25.67 14.65
CA ARG A 58 -5.96 -25.15 13.66
C ARG A 58 -5.94 -26.08 12.44
N LEU A 59 -5.91 -25.52 11.23
CA LEU A 59 -5.56 -26.31 10.04
C LEU A 59 -4.04 -26.54 10.05
N LEU A 60 -3.60 -27.80 10.00
CA LEU A 60 -2.20 -28.18 9.90
C LEU A 60 -1.89 -28.70 8.49
N PRO A 61 -0.66 -28.43 7.98
CA PRO A 61 -0.26 -28.93 6.68
C PRO A 61 -0.04 -30.45 6.74
N LYS A 62 -0.09 -31.09 5.57
CA LYS A 62 0.28 -32.50 5.45
C LYS A 62 1.73 -32.77 5.86
N ASN A 63 2.00 -34.03 6.18
CA ASN A 63 3.28 -34.55 6.65
C ASN A 63 3.71 -33.95 8.01
N THR A 64 2.74 -33.76 8.91
CA THR A 64 2.98 -33.31 10.29
C THR A 64 2.32 -34.22 11.32
N HIS A 65 2.69 -34.00 12.58
CA HIS A 65 2.19 -34.70 13.76
C HIS A 65 1.58 -33.72 14.76
N ILE A 66 0.88 -34.24 15.76
CA ILE A 66 0.39 -33.48 16.93
C ILE A 66 0.76 -34.22 18.22
N LEU A 67 0.85 -33.50 19.32
CA LEU A 67 1.01 -34.09 20.65
C LEU A 67 -0.27 -34.80 21.14
N SER A 68 -0.09 -35.67 22.14
CA SER A 68 -1.14 -36.46 22.79
C SER A 68 -2.17 -35.63 23.58
N THR A 69 -1.96 -34.32 23.77
CA THR A 69 -2.96 -33.37 24.30
C THR A 69 -3.90 -32.82 23.22
N MET A 70 -3.77 -33.31 21.99
CA MET A 70 -4.53 -32.87 20.82
C MET A 70 -5.18 -34.06 20.08
N GLY A 71 -6.18 -33.75 19.26
CA GLY A 71 -6.80 -34.66 18.30
C GLY A 71 -6.67 -34.15 16.87
N ALA A 72 -6.71 -35.06 15.90
CA ALA A 72 -6.71 -34.77 14.48
C ALA A 72 -8.10 -35.09 13.90
N ILE A 73 -8.67 -34.14 13.18
CA ILE A 73 -9.91 -34.26 12.42
C ILE A 73 -9.54 -34.30 10.94
N LEU A 74 -9.87 -35.40 10.27
CA LEU A 74 -9.52 -35.73 8.90
C LEU A 74 -10.78 -35.72 8.02
N PRO A 75 -10.69 -35.34 6.73
CA PRO A 75 -11.84 -35.37 5.84
C PRO A 75 -12.30 -36.81 5.57
N LEU A 76 -13.61 -36.99 5.37
CA LEU A 76 -14.12 -38.11 4.56
C LEU A 76 -14.00 -37.75 3.08
N ASN A 77 -13.88 -38.74 2.19
CA ASN A 77 -13.65 -38.59 0.73
C ASN A 77 -14.64 -37.65 0.00
N THR A 78 -15.76 -37.30 0.64
CA THR A 78 -16.81 -36.42 0.13
C THR A 78 -16.85 -35.04 0.79
N THR A 79 -15.85 -34.61 1.56
CA THR A 79 -15.90 -33.35 2.34
C THR A 79 -14.62 -32.51 2.18
N ASP A 80 -14.76 -31.20 1.96
CA ASP A 80 -13.62 -30.28 1.94
C ASP A 80 -13.15 -29.91 3.35
N ILE A 81 -11.94 -30.34 3.72
CA ILE A 81 -11.36 -30.08 5.04
C ILE A 81 -11.19 -28.58 5.35
N LYS A 82 -11.02 -27.72 4.33
CA LYS A 82 -10.89 -26.27 4.52
C LYS A 82 -12.25 -25.65 4.84
N PHE A 83 -13.32 -26.09 4.19
CA PHE A 83 -14.69 -25.73 4.59
C PHE A 83 -14.99 -26.17 6.04
N VAL A 84 -14.62 -27.40 6.42
CA VAL A 84 -14.79 -27.88 7.81
C VAL A 84 -13.98 -27.06 8.81
N TYR A 85 -12.76 -26.64 8.45
CA TYR A 85 -11.95 -25.74 9.29
C TYR A 85 -12.66 -24.39 9.52
N PHE A 86 -13.23 -23.80 8.48
CA PHE A 86 -14.02 -22.56 8.61
C PHE A 86 -15.34 -22.77 9.37
N LEU A 87 -15.97 -23.94 9.26
CA LEU A 87 -17.17 -24.29 10.02
C LEU A 87 -16.88 -24.40 11.53
N LEU A 88 -15.81 -25.10 11.92
CA LEU A 88 -15.41 -25.27 13.32
C LEU A 88 -14.84 -23.98 13.92
N SER A 89 -13.96 -23.26 13.22
CA SER A 89 -13.33 -22.02 13.71
C SER A 89 -14.27 -20.83 13.89
N LYS A 90 -15.49 -20.89 13.34
CA LYS A 90 -16.57 -19.92 13.57
C LYS A 90 -17.58 -20.37 14.63
N ASN A 91 -17.55 -21.64 15.05
CA ASN A 91 -18.48 -22.17 16.04
C ASN A 91 -17.94 -21.96 17.47
N SER A 92 -18.42 -20.91 18.14
CA SER A 92 -18.08 -20.59 19.53
C SER A 92 -18.61 -21.60 20.58
N HIS A 93 -19.24 -22.68 20.12
CA HIS A 93 -19.82 -23.73 20.97
C HIS A 93 -18.82 -24.83 21.33
N LEU A 94 -17.81 -25.13 20.50
CA LEU A 94 -16.80 -26.15 20.79
C LEU A 94 -16.08 -25.92 22.13
N MET A 95 -15.69 -24.67 22.41
CA MET A 95 -15.07 -24.31 23.70
C MET A 95 -16.03 -24.38 24.90
N LYS A 96 -17.36 -24.43 24.67
CA LYS A 96 -18.38 -24.61 25.72
C LYS A 96 -18.66 -26.09 26.01
N GLU A 97 -18.25 -26.98 25.12
CA GLU A 97 -18.34 -28.44 25.29
C GLU A 97 -17.12 -29.02 26.04
N ALA A 98 -16.15 -28.16 26.40
CA ALA A 98 -15.04 -28.54 27.26
C ALA A 98 -15.49 -28.60 28.73
N SER A 99 -15.23 -29.73 29.39
CA SER A 99 -15.55 -29.98 30.80
C SER A 99 -14.29 -30.07 31.67
N GLY A 100 -14.42 -29.75 32.97
CA GLY A 100 -13.31 -29.74 33.93
C GLY A 100 -12.92 -28.32 34.37
N SER A 101 -12.79 -28.13 35.68
CA SER A 101 -12.52 -26.82 36.31
C SER A 101 -11.05 -26.41 36.28
N THR A 102 -10.13 -27.35 36.55
CA THR A 102 -8.69 -27.08 36.63
C THR A 102 -7.97 -27.30 35.29
N ILE A 103 -8.32 -28.38 34.58
CA ILE A 103 -7.82 -28.68 33.23
C ILE A 103 -9.06 -28.92 32.36
N PRO A 104 -9.34 -28.06 31.37
CA PRO A 104 -10.47 -28.28 30.45
C PRO A 104 -10.18 -29.43 29.48
N HIS A 105 -11.17 -30.31 29.28
CA HIS A 105 -11.11 -31.47 28.39
C HIS A 105 -12.31 -31.49 27.43
N ILE A 106 -12.10 -31.77 26.13
CA ILE A 106 -13.17 -31.94 25.14
C ILE A 106 -13.08 -33.30 24.44
N TYR A 107 -14.20 -34.01 24.37
CA TYR A 107 -14.29 -35.35 23.77
C TYR A 107 -14.96 -35.29 22.38
N PHE A 108 -14.39 -35.99 21.40
CA PHE A 108 -14.97 -36.06 20.04
C PHE A 108 -16.41 -36.57 20.05
N LYS A 109 -16.77 -37.50 20.95
CA LYS A 109 -18.13 -38.04 21.08
C LYS A 109 -19.21 -36.98 21.35
N ASN A 110 -18.83 -35.82 21.90
CA ASN A 110 -19.76 -34.71 22.19
C ASN A 110 -20.04 -33.93 20.89
N TYR A 111 -19.01 -33.27 20.33
CA TYR A 111 -19.19 -32.46 19.12
C TYR A 111 -19.36 -33.27 17.83
N SER A 112 -19.12 -34.60 17.84
CA SER A 112 -19.43 -35.47 16.71
C SER A 112 -20.94 -35.47 16.40
N GLN A 113 -21.77 -35.30 17.42
CA GLN A 113 -23.23 -35.28 17.32
C GLN A 113 -23.79 -33.96 16.77
N ASN A 114 -23.03 -32.86 16.85
CA ASN A 114 -23.48 -31.53 16.41
C ASN A 114 -23.98 -31.52 14.96
N ILE A 115 -25.19 -31.00 14.77
CA ILE A 115 -25.88 -30.89 13.48
C ILE A 115 -25.43 -29.60 12.79
N TYR A 116 -24.98 -29.72 11.54
CA TYR A 116 -24.55 -28.60 10.71
C TYR A 116 -25.24 -28.65 9.35
N ILE A 117 -25.68 -27.49 8.86
CA ILE A 117 -26.17 -27.34 7.48
C ILE A 117 -24.93 -27.28 6.58
N VAL A 118 -24.72 -28.34 5.80
CA VAL A 118 -23.56 -28.49 4.92
C VAL A 118 -24.02 -28.39 3.45
N PRO A 119 -23.49 -27.45 2.65
CA PRO A 119 -23.82 -27.33 1.24
C PRO A 119 -23.09 -28.40 0.42
N CYS A 120 -23.43 -28.56 -0.86
CA CYS A 120 -22.76 -29.51 -1.74
C CYS A 120 -21.26 -29.17 -1.93
N ASN A 121 -20.44 -30.17 -2.27
CA ASN A 121 -18.98 -30.07 -2.28
C ASN A 121 -18.45 -28.96 -3.20
N LYS A 122 -19.10 -28.75 -4.34
CA LYS A 122 -18.78 -27.66 -5.30
C LYS A 122 -18.96 -26.27 -4.67
N GLU A 123 -19.87 -26.13 -3.71
CA GLU A 123 -20.11 -24.89 -2.98
C GLU A 123 -19.22 -24.79 -1.73
N GLN A 124 -18.95 -25.90 -1.02
CA GLN A 124 -17.95 -25.97 0.06
C GLN A 124 -16.60 -25.42 -0.43
N TYR A 125 -16.12 -25.90 -1.58
CA TYR A 125 -14.85 -25.48 -2.18
C TYR A 125 -14.81 -24.00 -2.55
N LYS A 126 -15.90 -23.41 -3.07
CA LYS A 126 -15.98 -21.96 -3.31
C LYS A 126 -15.88 -21.18 -2.01
N ILE A 127 -16.61 -21.60 -0.98
CA ILE A 127 -16.66 -20.96 0.33
C ILE A 127 -15.28 -21.01 0.99
N SER A 128 -14.61 -22.16 0.97
CA SER A 128 -13.29 -22.30 1.57
C SER A 128 -12.20 -21.57 0.80
N SER A 129 -12.20 -21.64 -0.54
CA SER A 129 -11.30 -20.86 -1.39
C SER A 129 -11.38 -19.36 -1.10
N LEU A 130 -12.59 -18.81 -1.00
CA LEU A 130 -12.83 -17.41 -0.62
C LEU A 130 -12.21 -17.06 0.74
N PHE A 131 -12.40 -17.90 1.76
CA PHE A 131 -11.89 -17.63 3.10
C PHE A 131 -10.38 -17.87 3.23
N SER A 132 -9.81 -18.88 2.56
CA SER A 132 -8.35 -19.09 2.49
C SER A 132 -7.65 -17.93 1.78
N ASN A 133 -8.24 -17.38 0.72
CA ASN A 133 -7.73 -16.16 0.07
C ASN A 133 -7.79 -14.95 1.04
N LEU A 134 -8.88 -14.79 1.79
CA LEU A 134 -9.01 -13.73 2.79
C LEU A 134 -7.96 -13.81 3.91
N ASP A 135 -7.76 -14.98 4.52
CA ASP A 135 -6.77 -15.16 5.59
C ASP A 135 -5.32 -15.01 5.06
N SER A 136 -5.08 -15.39 3.80
CA SER A 136 -3.80 -15.15 3.13
C SER A 136 -3.52 -13.65 2.96
N LEU A 137 -4.50 -12.88 2.46
CA LEU A 137 -4.41 -11.42 2.33
C LEU A 137 -4.18 -10.72 3.69
N ILE A 138 -4.86 -11.18 4.74
CA ILE A 138 -4.74 -10.61 6.08
C ILE A 138 -3.33 -10.88 6.66
N THR A 139 -2.87 -12.13 6.65
CA THR A 139 -1.53 -12.52 7.15
C THR A 139 -0.41 -11.70 6.51
N LEU A 140 -0.65 -11.31 5.27
CA LEU A 140 0.29 -10.63 4.41
C LEU A 140 0.30 -9.11 4.59
N HIS A 141 -0.85 -8.44 4.72
CA HIS A 141 -0.87 -7.00 5.07
C HIS A 141 -0.23 -6.77 6.45
N GLN A 142 -0.32 -7.74 7.34
CA GLN A 142 0.40 -7.73 8.62
C GLN A 142 1.92 -7.84 8.42
N TRP A 143 2.36 -8.64 7.45
CA TRP A 143 3.78 -8.72 7.07
C TRP A 143 4.28 -7.40 6.47
N GLU A 144 3.48 -6.74 5.62
CA GLU A 144 3.77 -5.39 5.13
C GLU A 144 3.88 -4.38 6.29
N CYS A 145 2.89 -4.28 7.17
CA CYS A 145 2.94 -3.36 8.31
C CYS A 145 4.17 -3.62 9.20
N ASN A 146 4.55 -4.88 9.41
CA ASN A 146 5.77 -5.25 10.14
C ASN A 146 7.05 -4.90 9.38
N PHE A 147 7.07 -5.02 8.05
CA PHE A 147 8.16 -4.58 7.18
C PHE A 147 8.35 -3.05 7.24
N TRP A 148 7.25 -2.28 7.19
CA TRP A 148 7.27 -0.81 7.24
C TRP A 148 7.60 -0.24 8.63
N ASN A 149 7.33 -0.96 9.72
CA ASN A 149 7.69 -0.53 11.09
C ASN A 149 9.20 -0.68 11.43
N LEU A 150 10.01 -1.31 10.57
CA LEU A 150 11.41 -1.63 10.85
C LEU A 150 12.40 -0.47 10.64
N LYS A 151 12.28 0.63 11.42
CA LYS A 151 13.36 1.63 11.61
C LYS A 151 14.73 1.00 11.99
N LYS A 152 14.73 -0.20 12.60
CA LYS A 152 15.94 -0.97 12.90
C LYS A 152 16.62 -1.58 11.66
N PHE A 153 15.93 -1.74 10.53
CA PHE A 153 16.47 -2.32 9.30
C PHE A 153 17.21 -1.28 8.45
N GLU A 154 16.71 -0.04 8.39
CA GLU A 154 17.41 1.12 7.79
C GLU A 154 18.83 1.27 8.33
N ILE A 155 18.98 1.21 9.65
CA ILE A 155 20.27 1.37 10.34
C ILE A 155 21.23 0.20 10.04
N LYS A 156 20.71 -1.04 9.94
CA LYS A 156 21.52 -2.22 9.64
C LYS A 156 22.03 -2.22 8.19
N ILE A 157 21.17 -1.92 7.21
CA ILE A 157 21.60 -1.82 5.80
C ILE A 157 22.59 -0.66 5.61
N HIS A 158 22.33 0.52 6.20
CA HIS A 158 23.24 1.65 6.09
C HIS A 158 24.63 1.35 6.72
N ARG A 159 24.67 0.69 7.89
CA ARG A 159 25.93 0.23 8.53
C ARG A 159 26.65 -0.85 7.73
N PHE A 160 25.92 -1.77 7.10
CA PHE A 160 26.50 -2.84 6.29
C PHE A 160 27.27 -2.27 5.07
N PHE A 161 26.62 -1.43 4.27
CA PHE A 161 27.26 -0.81 3.10
C PHE A 161 28.36 0.20 3.47
N THR A 162 28.26 0.91 4.61
CA THR A 162 29.33 1.84 5.04
C THR A 162 30.56 1.16 5.65
N ARG A 163 30.47 -0.10 6.13
CA ARG A 163 31.68 -0.91 6.46
C ARG A 163 32.37 -1.46 5.21
N PHE A 164 31.62 -1.81 4.17
CA PHE A 164 32.17 -2.36 2.92
C PHE A 164 33.01 -1.33 2.13
N CYS A 165 32.58 -0.07 2.08
CA CYS A 165 33.16 0.97 1.21
C CYS A 165 34.49 1.59 1.69
N LYS A 166 35.28 0.95 2.57
CA LYS A 166 36.33 1.62 3.36
C LYS A 166 37.81 1.39 2.96
N LYS A 167 38.12 0.88 1.76
CA LYS A 167 39.50 0.78 1.22
C LYS A 167 39.62 1.08 -0.29
N SER A 168 40.76 1.67 -0.67
CA SER A 168 41.34 1.96 -2.01
C SER A 168 40.97 3.27 -2.77
N LYS A 169 41.89 3.75 -3.64
CA LYS A 169 42.05 5.12 -4.18
C LYS A 169 42.06 5.18 -5.75
N LYS A 170 41.96 6.42 -6.30
CA LYS A 170 42.21 6.92 -7.69
C LYS A 170 41.35 6.41 -8.87
N TYR A 171 41.09 7.27 -9.86
CA TYR A 171 39.82 7.40 -10.62
C TYR A 171 39.91 7.20 -12.15
N THR A 172 38.74 6.90 -12.74
CA THR A 172 38.12 7.60 -13.90
C THR A 172 36.57 7.55 -13.74
N HIS A 173 35.73 7.93 -14.71
CA HIS A 173 35.15 9.29 -14.82
C HIS A 173 33.61 9.32 -15.01
N THR A 174 33.05 10.53 -15.14
CA THR A 174 31.66 11.05 -15.33
C THR A 174 31.16 11.88 -14.15
N TRP A 175 31.61 11.55 -12.94
CA TRP A 175 31.35 12.33 -11.73
C TRP A 175 32.66 12.49 -10.97
N GLU A 176 33.01 13.74 -10.64
CA GLU A 176 34.25 14.13 -9.96
C GLU A 176 34.04 14.29 -8.45
N GLN A 177 35.15 14.42 -7.73
CA GLN A 177 35.16 14.64 -6.28
C GLN A 177 35.76 16.00 -5.95
N GLU A 178 34.88 17.00 -5.94
CA GLU A 178 35.22 18.38 -5.62
C GLU A 178 35.12 18.61 -4.12
N LYS A 179 35.98 19.49 -3.58
CA LYS A 179 35.73 20.07 -2.27
C LYS A 179 34.58 21.06 -2.43
N LEU A 180 33.66 21.07 -1.47
CA LEU A 180 32.56 22.04 -1.45
C LEU A 180 33.07 23.49 -1.48
N GLY A 181 34.22 23.77 -0.88
CA GLY A 181 34.90 25.06 -0.91
C GLY A 181 35.23 25.58 -2.31
N ASP A 182 35.63 24.69 -3.21
CA ASP A 182 36.11 25.03 -4.55
C ASP A 182 34.94 25.41 -5.50
N LEU A 183 33.70 25.12 -5.08
CA LEU A 183 32.45 25.42 -5.80
C LEU A 183 31.72 26.66 -5.25
N ILE A 184 32.33 27.40 -4.31
CA ILE A 184 31.71 28.54 -3.63
C ILE A 184 32.43 29.82 -4.04
N ASP A 185 31.79 30.65 -4.87
CA ASP A 185 32.31 31.96 -5.29
C ASP A 185 32.53 32.91 -4.11
N LYS A 186 31.65 32.86 -3.09
CA LYS A 186 31.80 33.60 -1.84
C LYS A 186 31.20 32.82 -0.67
N GLY A 187 32.04 32.49 0.32
CA GLY A 187 31.68 31.61 1.42
C GLY A 187 32.17 32.10 2.77
N GLY A 188 31.29 32.15 3.76
CA GLY A 188 31.63 32.64 5.09
C GLY A 188 30.55 32.41 6.14
N SER A 189 30.98 32.38 7.40
CA SER A 189 30.05 32.44 8.53
C SER A 189 29.37 33.81 8.61
N GLY A 190 28.24 33.89 9.31
CA GLY A 190 27.70 35.18 9.75
C GLY A 190 28.32 35.66 11.07
N GLY A 191 27.67 36.63 11.72
CA GLY A 191 28.06 37.16 13.02
C GLY A 191 26.84 37.61 13.83
N THR A 192 26.94 37.64 15.15
CA THR A 192 25.89 38.20 16.01
C THR A 192 26.41 39.52 16.60
N PRO A 193 25.71 40.65 16.41
CA PRO A 193 26.02 41.89 17.11
C PRO A 193 25.95 41.71 18.63
N ASN A 194 26.47 42.65 19.43
CA ASN A 194 26.35 42.55 20.88
C ASN A 194 24.87 42.60 21.31
N THR A 195 24.36 41.48 21.83
CA THR A 195 22.95 41.31 22.22
C THR A 195 22.49 42.28 23.31
N SER A 196 23.40 42.81 24.11
CA SER A 196 23.10 43.79 25.15
C SER A 196 22.84 45.20 24.59
N ASN A 197 23.33 45.51 23.38
CA ASN A 197 23.05 46.78 22.71
C ASN A 197 21.79 46.68 21.86
N LYS A 198 20.66 47.13 22.42
CA LYS A 198 19.34 47.12 21.75
C LYS A 198 19.34 47.90 20.42
N GLY A 199 20.19 48.92 20.25
CA GLY A 199 20.30 49.73 19.03
C GLY A 199 20.87 48.97 17.81
N TYR A 200 21.34 47.73 17.99
CA TYR A 200 21.77 46.86 16.90
C TYR A 200 20.65 46.00 16.31
N TYR A 201 19.46 45.98 16.92
CA TYR A 201 18.33 45.11 16.54
C TYR A 201 17.11 45.91 16.10
N ASN A 202 16.10 45.23 15.54
CA ASN A 202 14.84 45.80 15.05
C ASN A 202 15.04 46.84 13.93
N GLY A 203 16.06 46.65 13.09
CA GLY A 203 16.31 47.45 11.90
C GLY A 203 15.68 46.87 10.63
N GLU A 204 16.14 47.34 9.47
CA GLU A 204 15.63 46.95 8.16
C GLU A 204 16.24 45.64 7.62
N ILE A 205 17.40 45.21 8.12
CA ILE A 205 18.13 44.05 7.59
C ILE A 205 17.60 42.78 8.25
N PRO A 206 16.98 41.83 7.51
CA PRO A 206 16.50 40.58 8.12
C PRO A 206 17.68 39.78 8.70
N PHE A 207 17.48 39.13 9.85
CA PHE A 207 18.54 38.41 10.57
C PHE A 207 18.15 36.97 10.87
N LEU A 208 18.77 36.02 10.16
CA LEU A 208 18.43 34.60 10.21
C LEU A 208 18.88 33.93 11.52
N SER A 209 17.94 33.27 12.18
CA SER A 209 18.18 32.41 13.34
C SER A 209 17.88 30.93 13.06
N ILE A 210 18.34 30.04 13.95
CA ILE A 210 18.17 28.57 13.81
C ILE A 210 16.68 28.19 13.86
N SER A 211 15.84 28.92 14.61
CA SER A 211 14.39 28.73 14.64
C SER A 211 13.74 29.07 13.30
N ASP A 212 14.16 30.13 12.61
CA ASP A 212 13.65 30.52 11.28
C ASP A 212 13.95 29.44 10.23
N LEU A 213 15.20 28.95 10.16
CA LEU A 213 15.55 27.82 9.30
C LEU A 213 14.77 26.56 9.71
N THR A 214 14.45 26.39 11.00
CA THR A 214 13.75 25.20 11.47
C THR A 214 12.26 25.20 11.10
N LYS A 215 11.62 26.38 11.10
CA LYS A 215 10.20 26.61 10.73
C LYS A 215 9.91 26.50 9.23
N THR A 216 10.92 26.47 8.36
CA THR A 216 10.77 26.51 6.89
C THR A 216 11.13 25.17 6.21
N ASP A 217 10.53 24.89 5.04
CA ASP A 217 10.80 23.69 4.22
C ASP A 217 12.15 23.73 3.46
N GLY A 218 13.04 24.67 3.81
CA GLY A 218 14.34 24.91 3.16
C GLY A 218 14.37 26.10 2.19
N TYR A 219 13.35 26.96 2.18
CA TYR A 219 13.36 28.27 1.51
C TYR A 219 12.93 29.35 2.50
N ILE A 220 13.73 30.41 2.64
CA ILE A 220 13.61 31.41 3.71
C ILE A 220 13.20 32.76 3.12
N TYR A 221 11.97 33.19 3.32
CA TYR A 221 11.47 34.48 2.81
C TYR A 221 11.31 35.56 3.89
N SER A 222 11.35 35.16 5.17
CA SER A 222 11.22 36.04 6.33
C SER A 222 12.03 35.49 7.50
N THR A 223 12.38 36.38 8.43
CA THR A 223 13.06 36.07 9.70
C THR A 223 12.30 36.73 10.84
N GLU A 224 12.29 36.10 12.01
CA GLU A 224 11.63 36.64 13.21
C GLU A 224 12.33 37.87 13.79
N LYS A 225 13.62 38.05 13.46
CA LYS A 225 14.46 39.17 13.91
C LYS A 225 15.06 39.93 12.74
N SER A 226 15.45 41.17 13.01
CA SER A 226 16.23 42.03 12.11
C SER A 226 17.32 42.78 12.88
N ILE A 227 18.32 43.29 12.16
CA ILE A 227 19.41 44.10 12.68
C ILE A 227 19.49 45.47 11.97
N THR A 228 20.09 46.45 12.64
CA THR A 228 20.35 47.77 12.05
C THR A 228 21.65 47.76 11.27
N LYS A 229 21.85 48.76 10.39
CA LYS A 229 23.14 48.94 9.68
C LYS A 229 24.31 49.18 10.64
N LYS A 230 24.05 49.80 11.81
CA LYS A 230 25.02 49.90 12.92
C LYS A 230 25.39 48.51 13.46
N GLY A 231 24.39 47.65 13.73
CA GLY A 231 24.60 46.28 14.19
C GLY A 231 25.36 45.40 13.19
N LEU A 232 25.06 45.53 11.89
CA LEU A 232 25.81 44.88 10.82
C LEU A 232 27.29 45.26 10.89
N ASN A 233 27.59 46.57 10.83
CA ASN A 233 28.95 47.11 10.82
C ASN A 233 29.73 46.82 12.12
N SER A 234 29.05 46.62 13.26
CA SER A 234 29.68 46.31 14.55
C SER A 234 29.87 44.80 14.80
N SER A 235 29.84 43.96 13.76
CA SER A 235 29.96 42.50 13.88
C SER A 235 30.52 41.85 12.61
N SER A 236 30.83 40.56 12.66
CA SER A 236 31.21 39.78 11.48
C SER A 236 30.02 39.40 10.57
N ALA A 237 28.84 39.98 10.80
CA ALA A 237 27.67 39.76 9.94
C ALA A 237 27.86 40.48 8.59
N TRP A 238 27.38 39.86 7.51
CA TRP A 238 27.41 40.43 6.17
C TRP A 238 26.09 40.16 5.46
N ILE A 239 25.74 41.00 4.48
CA ILE A 239 24.56 40.79 3.64
C ILE A 239 24.81 39.62 2.70
N VAL A 240 24.17 38.49 2.99
CA VAL A 240 24.19 37.30 2.15
C VAL A 240 23.13 37.50 1.06
N PRO A 241 23.50 37.44 -0.23
CA PRO A 241 22.58 37.75 -1.31
C PRO A 241 21.53 36.66 -1.50
N LYS A 242 20.36 37.09 -1.98
CA LYS A 242 19.23 36.26 -2.37
C LYS A 242 19.66 35.10 -3.27
N GLY A 243 19.06 33.94 -3.02
CA GLY A 243 19.33 32.72 -3.73
C GLY A 243 20.60 31.99 -3.29
N SER A 244 21.35 32.49 -2.30
CA SER A 244 22.47 31.76 -1.67
C SER A 244 21.98 30.56 -0.85
N ILE A 245 22.87 29.59 -0.62
CA ILE A 245 22.62 28.45 0.27
C ILE A 245 23.15 28.80 1.67
N THR A 246 22.39 28.48 2.70
CA THR A 246 22.80 28.59 4.10
C THR A 246 22.73 27.23 4.80
N LEU A 247 23.71 26.93 5.66
CA LEU A 247 23.82 25.68 6.41
C LEU A 247 24.07 25.95 7.89
N SER A 248 23.28 25.34 8.78
CA SER A 248 23.45 25.48 10.23
C SER A 248 24.59 24.62 10.77
N MET A 249 25.51 25.24 11.49
CA MET A 249 26.68 24.60 12.10
C MET A 249 26.47 24.17 13.54
N TYR A 250 25.58 24.86 14.27
CA TYR A 250 25.34 24.71 15.71
C TYR A 250 23.89 24.34 16.01
N ALA A 251 23.65 23.74 17.19
CA ALA A 251 22.36 23.23 17.70
C ALA A 251 21.62 22.26 16.77
N THR A 252 20.96 22.74 15.71
CA THR A 252 20.33 21.92 14.66
C THR A 252 21.31 21.73 13.49
N ILE A 253 22.37 20.99 13.74
CA ILE A 253 23.55 20.86 12.86
C ILE A 253 23.17 20.21 11.52
N GLY A 254 23.61 20.81 10.41
CA GLY A 254 23.53 20.21 9.08
C GLY A 254 22.26 20.51 8.28
N LYS A 255 21.29 21.22 8.87
CA LYS A 255 20.08 21.68 8.16
C LYS A 255 20.45 22.77 7.15
N VAL A 256 19.75 22.78 6.01
CA VAL A 256 20.13 23.59 4.83
C VAL A 256 18.91 24.32 4.26
N GLY A 257 19.09 25.60 3.90
CA GLY A 257 18.08 26.42 3.24
C GLY A 257 18.63 27.24 2.07
N ILE A 258 17.73 27.74 1.23
CA ILE A 258 18.02 28.79 0.22
C ILE A 258 17.38 30.10 0.70
N LEU A 259 18.13 31.20 0.58
CA LEU A 259 17.65 32.54 0.93
C LEU A 259 16.72 33.07 -0.17
N GLY A 260 15.53 33.54 0.20
CA GLY A 260 14.54 34.12 -0.70
C GLY A 260 14.69 35.64 -0.88
N ASN A 261 15.39 36.30 0.02
CA ASN A 261 15.71 37.73 0.07
C ASN A 261 17.16 37.93 0.56
N ASP A 262 17.71 39.13 0.37
CA ASP A 262 19.00 39.53 0.93
C ASP A 262 18.88 39.67 2.45
N LEU A 263 19.77 39.03 3.22
CA LEU A 263 19.71 39.04 4.69
C LEU A 263 21.06 38.77 5.36
N ALA A 264 21.16 39.07 6.65
CA ALA A 264 22.31 38.71 7.48
C ALA A 264 22.02 37.44 8.29
N THR A 265 23.08 36.73 8.72
CA THR A 265 22.94 35.53 9.58
C THR A 265 23.85 35.65 10.80
N SER A 266 23.56 34.87 11.85
CA SER A 266 24.50 34.67 12.95
C SER A 266 25.70 33.78 12.57
N GLN A 267 26.71 33.70 13.45
CA GLN A 267 27.86 32.80 13.32
C GLN A 267 27.48 31.31 13.34
N ALA A 268 26.23 30.97 13.69
CA ALA A 268 25.73 29.60 13.65
C ALA A 268 25.45 29.08 12.23
N PHE A 269 25.60 29.92 11.21
CA PHE A 269 25.39 29.57 9.82
C PHE A 269 26.68 29.74 9.01
N TYR A 270 26.90 28.81 8.09
CA TYR A 270 27.84 28.97 6.99
C TYR A 270 27.06 29.24 5.70
N ASN A 271 27.36 30.36 5.05
CA ASN A 271 26.66 30.82 3.86
C ASN A 271 27.52 30.63 2.62
N MET A 272 26.87 30.29 1.51
CA MET A 272 27.49 29.84 0.27
C MET A 272 26.80 30.51 -0.92
N VAL A 273 27.49 31.48 -1.52
CA VAL A 273 27.13 32.03 -2.82
C VAL A 273 27.71 31.10 -3.89
N ILE A 274 26.86 30.63 -4.80
CA ILE A 274 27.23 29.81 -5.95
C ILE A 274 26.55 30.44 -7.17
N ASN A 275 27.34 30.98 -8.09
CA ASN A 275 26.86 31.75 -9.24
C ASN A 275 26.20 30.84 -10.29
N ASP A 276 26.80 29.68 -10.60
CA ASP A 276 26.19 28.72 -11.50
C ASP A 276 24.91 28.11 -10.90
N LYS A 277 23.77 28.47 -11.48
CA LYS A 277 22.43 28.08 -11.03
C LYS A 277 22.25 26.56 -11.02
N THR A 278 22.89 25.85 -11.95
CA THR A 278 22.79 24.40 -12.11
C THR A 278 23.51 23.68 -10.96
N THR A 279 24.78 24.02 -10.74
CA THR A 279 25.64 23.53 -9.66
C THR A 279 25.05 23.89 -8.32
N LYS A 280 24.57 25.13 -8.12
CA LYS A 280 23.92 25.55 -6.88
C LYS A 280 22.73 24.66 -6.50
N ASN A 281 21.81 24.43 -7.43
CA ASN A 281 20.64 23.59 -7.17
C ASN A 281 21.05 22.15 -6.86
N TYR A 282 22.06 21.62 -7.56
CA TYR A 282 22.61 20.30 -7.29
C TYR A 282 23.22 20.22 -5.87
N VAL A 283 24.06 21.19 -5.50
CA VAL A 283 24.71 21.30 -4.19
C VAL A 283 23.67 21.39 -3.08
N PHE A 284 22.65 22.25 -3.20
CA PHE A 284 21.56 22.35 -2.22
C PHE A 284 20.88 20.98 -1.95
N HIS A 285 20.53 20.24 -3.00
CA HIS A 285 19.94 18.92 -2.86
C HIS A 285 20.92 17.87 -2.31
N PHE A 286 22.22 17.98 -2.61
CA PHE A 286 23.27 17.12 -2.06
C PHE A 286 23.49 17.35 -0.56
N LEU A 287 23.55 18.61 -0.11
CA LEU A 287 23.73 18.97 1.29
C LEU A 287 22.51 18.56 2.13
N ARG A 288 21.28 18.76 1.63
CA ARG A 288 20.07 18.20 2.26
C ARG A 288 20.10 16.67 2.34
N LYS A 289 20.70 15.96 1.37
CA LYS A 289 20.91 14.50 1.49
C LYS A 289 21.91 14.17 2.61
N CYS A 290 22.92 15.00 2.85
CA CYS A 290 23.92 14.79 3.90
C CYS A 290 23.34 14.95 5.30
N ASP A 291 22.38 15.87 5.48
CA ASP A 291 21.51 16.01 6.65
C ASP A 291 20.76 14.70 6.95
N PHE A 292 19.87 14.27 6.03
CA PHE A 292 19.10 13.02 6.15
C PHE A 292 19.93 11.73 6.33
N THR A 293 21.22 11.73 5.97
CA THR A 293 22.10 10.56 6.09
C THR A 293 23.10 10.67 7.24
N ASN A 294 22.92 11.65 8.13
CA ASN A 294 23.79 11.95 9.27
C ASN A 294 25.27 12.02 8.88
N LYS A 295 25.58 12.49 7.66
CA LYS A 295 26.97 12.64 7.19
C LYS A 295 27.70 13.72 7.99
N TRP A 296 27.00 14.81 8.34
CA TRP A 296 27.52 15.89 9.17
C TRP A 296 27.99 15.42 10.55
N PHE A 297 27.28 14.46 11.17
CA PHE A 297 27.66 13.90 12.47
C PHE A 297 29.06 13.26 12.49
N LYS A 298 29.60 12.83 11.35
CA LYS A 298 30.95 12.27 11.24
C LYS A 298 32.05 13.34 11.19
N LEU A 299 31.67 14.60 11.04
CA LEU A 299 32.57 15.75 10.95
C LEU A 299 32.49 16.65 12.19
N ILE A 300 31.49 16.45 13.06
CA ILE A 300 31.37 17.14 14.35
C ILE A 300 32.66 16.97 15.16
N SER A 301 33.21 18.07 15.68
CA SER A 301 34.20 18.00 16.76
C SER A 301 33.48 17.67 18.06
N ILE A 302 33.92 16.65 18.79
CA ILE A 302 33.39 16.32 20.12
C ILE A 302 34.21 17.10 21.15
N GLY A 303 33.66 18.23 21.59
CA GLY A 303 34.07 18.95 22.80
C GLY A 303 32.85 19.15 23.71
N THR A 304 32.86 20.19 24.55
CA THR A 304 31.73 20.52 25.45
C THR A 304 30.40 20.77 24.73
N GLN A 305 30.45 21.15 23.45
CA GLN A 305 29.31 21.15 22.54
C GLN A 305 29.69 20.56 21.18
N ALA A 306 28.78 19.75 20.61
CA ALA A 306 28.91 19.18 19.28
C ALA A 306 28.68 20.27 18.22
N ASN A 307 29.68 20.61 17.41
CA ASN A 307 29.61 21.66 16.39
C ASN A 307 30.33 21.29 15.08
N LEU A 308 29.85 21.83 13.95
CA LEU A 308 30.62 21.96 12.70
C LEU A 308 31.44 23.26 12.70
N ASN A 309 32.45 23.35 11.84
CA ASN A 309 33.15 24.61 11.55
C ASN A 309 33.25 24.84 10.03
N SER A 310 33.58 26.08 9.64
CA SER A 310 33.67 26.52 8.24
C SER A 310 34.71 25.74 7.43
N GLU A 311 35.86 25.44 8.02
CA GLU A 311 36.93 24.67 7.37
C GLU A 311 36.49 23.26 6.99
N LYS A 312 35.83 22.53 7.90
CA LYS A 312 35.29 21.19 7.63
C LYS A 312 34.17 21.19 6.59
N ILE A 313 33.44 22.30 6.45
CA ILE A 313 32.45 22.49 5.39
C ILE A 313 33.15 22.75 4.05
N LYS A 314 34.13 23.65 3.99
CA LYS A 314 34.94 23.89 2.78
C LYS A 314 35.63 22.60 2.30
N ASN A 315 36.27 21.86 3.20
CA ASN A 315 36.94 20.59 2.91
C ASN A 315 35.98 19.39 2.73
N PHE A 316 34.66 19.59 2.74
CA PHE A 316 33.70 18.51 2.56
C PHE A 316 33.66 18.05 1.10
N ILE A 317 34.09 16.82 0.85
CA ILE A 317 34.10 16.24 -0.50
C ILE A 317 32.67 15.92 -0.95
N ILE A 318 32.25 16.52 -2.07
CA ILE A 318 31.01 16.19 -2.77
C ILE A 318 31.32 15.37 -4.02
N ASP A 319 30.43 14.43 -4.36
CA ASP A 319 30.48 13.74 -5.65
C ASP A 319 29.63 14.57 -6.65
N LEU A 320 30.22 15.26 -7.64
CA LEU A 320 29.56 16.18 -8.60
C LEU A 320 29.52 15.57 -10.02
N PRO A 321 28.39 15.58 -10.77
CA PRO A 321 28.39 15.21 -12.19
C PRO A 321 29.03 16.32 -13.04
N ILE A 322 29.92 15.95 -13.96
CA ILE A 322 30.55 16.93 -14.87
C ILE A 322 29.52 17.49 -15.86
N ASP A 323 28.60 16.65 -16.36
CA ASP A 323 27.56 17.08 -17.28
C ASP A 323 26.50 17.97 -16.60
N GLN A 324 26.47 19.25 -16.97
CA GLN A 324 25.44 20.20 -16.53
C GLN A 324 24.01 19.76 -16.93
N LYS A 325 23.82 19.00 -18.01
CA LYS A 325 22.50 18.46 -18.37
C LYS A 325 22.07 17.36 -17.40
N GLU A 326 22.99 16.49 -16.95
CA GLU A 326 22.74 15.54 -15.86
C GLU A 326 22.44 16.30 -14.55
N GLN A 327 23.27 17.27 -14.14
CA GLN A 327 23.01 18.12 -12.97
C GLN A 327 21.63 18.80 -13.01
N SER A 328 21.25 19.34 -14.17
CA SER A 328 19.95 19.99 -14.39
C SER A 328 18.79 19.01 -14.24
N LYS A 329 18.84 17.85 -14.92
CA LYS A 329 17.82 16.79 -14.79
C LYS A 329 17.67 16.30 -13.35
N ILE A 330 18.79 16.15 -12.66
CA ILE A 330 18.87 15.74 -11.25
C ILE A 330 18.17 16.75 -10.34
N SER A 331 18.48 18.04 -10.53
CA SER A 331 17.96 19.13 -9.72
C SER A 331 16.48 19.35 -10.00
N SER A 332 16.07 19.42 -11.27
CA SER A 332 14.67 19.53 -11.66
C SER A 332 13.80 18.39 -11.11
N LEU A 333 14.30 17.15 -11.08
CA LEU A 333 13.58 16.02 -10.46
C LEU A 333 13.32 16.26 -8.97
N PHE A 334 14.33 16.65 -8.19
CA PHE A 334 14.16 16.90 -6.75
C PHE A 334 13.38 18.19 -6.46
N PHE A 335 13.54 19.22 -7.28
CA PHE A 335 12.75 20.44 -7.22
C PHE A 335 11.26 20.17 -7.48
N ASN A 336 10.93 19.37 -8.49
CA ASN A 336 9.54 19.00 -8.79
C ASN A 336 8.91 18.15 -7.69
N LEU A 337 9.67 17.20 -7.11
CA LEU A 337 9.22 16.42 -5.95
C LEU A 337 8.98 17.31 -4.73
N ASP A 338 9.89 18.22 -4.43
CA ASP A 338 9.76 19.14 -3.29
C ASP A 338 8.60 20.12 -3.50
N SER A 339 8.43 20.65 -4.71
CA SER A 339 7.30 21.50 -5.08
C SER A 339 5.96 20.77 -4.93
N LEU A 340 5.89 19.48 -5.27
CA LEU A 340 4.69 18.65 -5.10
C LEU A 340 4.41 18.35 -3.61
N ILE A 341 5.43 18.05 -2.82
CA ILE A 341 5.31 17.90 -1.36
C ILE A 341 4.79 19.20 -0.73
N THR A 342 5.41 20.34 -1.06
CA THR A 342 4.98 21.67 -0.59
C THR A 342 3.57 22.04 -1.04
N LEU A 343 3.16 21.66 -2.26
CA LEU A 343 1.78 21.84 -2.72
C LEU A 343 0.78 21.05 -1.86
N HIS A 344 1.10 19.79 -1.53
CA HIS A 344 0.25 18.98 -0.66
C HIS A 344 0.27 19.43 0.81
N GLN A 345 1.42 19.89 1.34
CA GLN A 345 1.52 20.50 2.67
C GLN A 345 0.67 21.78 2.75
N ARG A 346 0.74 22.67 1.74
CA ARG A 346 -0.10 23.87 1.65
C ARG A 346 -1.59 23.54 1.61
N LYS A 347 -2.00 22.54 0.82
CA LYS A 347 -3.39 22.06 0.79
C LYS A 347 -3.85 21.48 2.13
N TYR A 348 -3.01 20.68 2.78
CA TYR A 348 -3.26 20.15 4.13
C TYR A 348 -3.47 21.29 5.15
N LEU A 349 -2.57 22.28 5.18
CA LEU A 349 -2.68 23.43 6.09
C LEU A 349 -3.91 24.29 5.79
N ALA A 350 -4.20 24.58 4.52
CA ALA A 350 -5.37 25.33 4.11
C ALA A 350 -6.68 24.63 4.51
N LEU A 351 -6.79 23.31 4.30
CA LEU A 351 -7.95 22.53 4.74
C LEU A 351 -8.08 22.44 6.26
N LYS A 352 -6.95 22.35 6.99
CA LYS A 352 -6.96 22.37 8.46
C LYS A 352 -7.44 23.72 9.01
N ASN A 353 -6.94 24.83 8.45
CA ASN A 353 -7.39 26.17 8.80
C ASN A 353 -8.86 26.38 8.45
N PHE A 354 -9.29 25.95 7.26
CA PHE A 354 -10.69 26.02 6.84
C PHE A 354 -11.60 25.17 7.75
N LYS A 355 -11.20 23.94 8.11
CA LYS A 355 -11.91 23.12 9.09
C LYS A 355 -12.03 23.86 10.43
N ASN A 356 -10.95 24.46 10.95
CA ASN A 356 -10.99 25.21 12.21
C ASN A 356 -11.94 26.42 12.13
N THR A 357 -11.87 27.21 11.05
CA THR A 357 -12.80 28.34 10.83
C THR A 357 -14.26 27.89 10.75
N LEU A 358 -14.55 26.74 10.14
CA LEU A 358 -15.90 26.17 10.11
C LEU A 358 -16.31 25.62 11.49
N LEU A 359 -15.40 24.98 12.24
CA LEU A 359 -15.68 24.56 13.62
C LEU A 359 -16.02 25.77 14.49
N GLU A 360 -15.28 26.87 14.37
CA GLU A 360 -15.55 28.13 15.08
C GLU A 360 -16.91 28.73 14.71
N LYS A 361 -17.24 28.82 13.41
CA LYS A 361 -18.38 29.61 12.92
C LYS A 361 -19.68 28.82 12.67
N MET A 362 -19.63 27.51 12.45
CA MET A 362 -20.82 26.66 12.17
C MET A 362 -21.48 26.07 13.41
N PHE A 363 -20.95 26.35 14.59
CA PHE A 363 -21.54 25.96 15.86
C PHE A 363 -21.76 27.21 16.70
N CYS A 364 -22.74 27.15 17.60
CA CYS A 364 -23.05 28.26 18.49
C CYS A 364 -21.89 28.58 19.44
N ASP A 365 -21.76 29.87 19.74
CA ASP A 365 -21.04 30.38 20.91
C ASP A 365 -21.97 30.37 22.12
N GLU A 366 -21.47 30.37 23.35
CA GLU A 366 -22.29 30.30 24.57
C GLU A 366 -23.34 31.43 24.69
N LYS A 367 -23.09 32.56 24.04
CA LYS A 367 -23.95 33.75 24.04
C LYS A 367 -24.99 33.79 22.91
N SER A 368 -25.07 32.76 22.05
CA SER A 368 -25.95 32.75 20.88
C SER A 368 -26.60 31.39 20.66
N LYS A 369 -27.90 31.38 20.31
CA LYS A 369 -28.59 30.19 19.78
C LYS A 369 -28.53 30.09 18.24
N PHE A 370 -27.73 30.92 17.59
CA PHE A 370 -27.57 30.97 16.14
C PHE A 370 -26.08 30.84 15.74
N PRO A 371 -25.71 29.84 14.89
CA PRO A 371 -24.39 29.78 14.27
C PRO A 371 -24.12 30.95 13.33
N ARG A 372 -22.87 31.42 13.26
CA ARG A 372 -22.46 32.54 12.40
C ARG A 372 -22.40 32.16 10.91
N ILE A 373 -22.19 30.87 10.61
CA ILE A 373 -22.26 30.28 9.26
C ILE A 373 -23.21 29.09 9.32
N ARG A 374 -24.19 29.04 8.42
CA ARG A 374 -25.22 28.00 8.39
C ARG A 374 -25.58 27.64 6.96
N PHE A 375 -26.14 26.45 6.75
CA PHE A 375 -26.65 26.06 5.43
C PHE A 375 -27.92 26.86 5.10
N LYS A 376 -28.06 27.30 3.84
CA LYS A 376 -29.28 27.98 3.37
C LYS A 376 -30.52 27.12 3.61
N GLY A 377 -31.58 27.73 4.15
CA GLY A 377 -32.85 27.08 4.47
C GLY A 377 -33.01 26.62 5.92
N PHE A 378 -32.03 26.80 6.80
CA PHE A 378 -32.19 26.59 8.24
C PHE A 378 -32.05 27.93 8.97
N THR A 379 -33.14 28.39 9.60
CA THR A 379 -33.24 29.70 10.27
C THR A 379 -33.57 29.59 11.75
N ASN A 380 -34.32 28.57 12.16
CA ASN A 380 -34.76 28.35 13.55
C ASN A 380 -33.59 28.32 14.55
N ALA A 381 -33.78 28.93 15.73
CA ALA A 381 -32.80 28.88 16.81
C ALA A 381 -32.44 27.43 17.19
N TRP A 382 -31.18 27.21 17.58
CA TRP A 382 -30.75 25.95 18.16
C TRP A 382 -31.18 25.84 19.63
N GLU A 383 -31.47 24.63 20.07
CA GLU A 383 -31.96 24.34 21.40
C GLU A 383 -30.80 24.07 22.36
N GLN A 384 -31.01 24.31 23.65
CA GLN A 384 -30.04 24.07 24.71
C GLN A 384 -30.50 22.88 25.54
N CYS A 385 -29.66 21.86 25.67
CA CYS A 385 -29.97 20.62 26.41
C CYS A 385 -28.71 20.06 27.09
N LYS A 386 -28.89 19.12 28.00
CA LYS A 386 -27.79 18.34 28.60
C LYS A 386 -27.55 17.06 27.82
N VAL A 387 -26.30 16.60 27.78
CA VAL A 387 -25.94 15.33 27.11
C VAL A 387 -26.73 14.14 27.68
N GLY A 388 -27.00 14.12 28.99
CA GLY A 388 -27.83 13.08 29.63
C GLY A 388 -29.31 13.08 29.24
N GLU A 389 -29.85 14.18 28.72
CA GLU A 389 -31.23 14.23 28.22
C GLU A 389 -31.31 13.51 26.86
N ILE A 390 -30.30 13.71 26.00
CA ILE A 390 -30.31 13.27 24.60
C ILE A 390 -29.61 11.93 24.29
N PHE A 391 -28.70 11.46 25.15
CA PHE A 391 -27.95 10.21 25.02
C PHE A 391 -28.04 9.32 26.28
N ASN A 392 -27.93 8.01 26.08
CA ASN A 392 -27.69 7.05 27.16
C ASN A 392 -26.19 7.03 27.46
N ILE A 393 -25.82 7.04 28.74
CA ILE A 393 -24.44 7.24 29.19
C ILE A 393 -23.94 6.00 29.91
N ASP A 394 -22.98 5.31 29.29
CA ASP A 394 -22.37 4.09 29.79
C ASP A 394 -20.85 4.27 29.97
N ARG A 395 -20.20 3.26 30.57
CA ARG A 395 -18.75 3.10 30.54
C ARG A 395 -18.39 1.79 29.84
N GLY A 396 -17.24 1.76 29.16
CA GLY A 396 -16.70 0.54 28.58
C GLY A 396 -16.28 -0.48 29.63
N LEU A 397 -15.82 -1.64 29.19
CA LEU A 397 -15.57 -2.80 30.06
C LEU A 397 -14.07 -3.13 30.15
N GLY A 398 -13.65 -3.75 31.26
CA GLY A 398 -12.28 -4.25 31.40
C GLY A 398 -11.97 -5.31 30.33
N ILE A 399 -10.76 -5.23 29.74
CA ILE A 399 -10.26 -6.18 28.75
C ILE A 399 -8.74 -6.27 28.87
N THR A 400 -8.18 -7.49 28.84
CA THR A 400 -6.73 -7.68 29.01
C THR A 400 -6.01 -7.68 27.66
N ARG A 401 -4.70 -7.39 27.64
CA ARG A 401 -3.90 -7.52 26.41
C ARG A 401 -3.92 -8.93 25.81
N LYS A 402 -4.13 -9.98 26.61
CA LYS A 402 -4.25 -11.37 26.14
C LYS A 402 -5.50 -11.59 25.29
N ASP A 403 -6.54 -10.81 25.54
CA ASP A 403 -7.82 -10.83 24.83
C ASP A 403 -7.79 -10.03 23.52
N MET A 404 -6.70 -9.34 23.19
CA MET A 404 -6.62 -8.43 22.04
C MET A 404 -5.49 -8.80 21.08
N ARG A 405 -5.59 -8.31 19.83
CA ARG A 405 -4.51 -8.34 18.84
C ARG A 405 -4.33 -6.95 18.26
N GLU A 406 -3.09 -6.49 18.08
CA GLU A 406 -2.77 -5.16 17.52
C GLU A 406 -3.36 -4.96 16.10
N ILE A 407 -3.56 -6.06 15.38
CA ILE A 407 -3.92 -6.13 13.97
C ILE A 407 -5.15 -7.03 13.76
N LYS A 408 -6.02 -6.68 12.80
CA LYS A 408 -7.21 -7.49 12.46
C LYS A 408 -6.76 -8.87 12.01
N PHE A 409 -7.14 -9.93 12.73
CA PHE A 409 -6.75 -11.30 12.42
C PHE A 409 -7.84 -12.31 12.80
N GLY A 410 -8.28 -13.13 11.85
CA GLY A 410 -9.27 -14.18 12.06
C GLY A 410 -10.56 -13.69 12.71
N ASN A 411 -10.78 -14.02 13.98
CA ASN A 411 -11.96 -13.58 14.74
C ASN A 411 -11.78 -12.21 15.41
N PHE A 412 -10.54 -11.73 15.62
CA PHE A 412 -10.22 -10.41 16.18
C PHE A 412 -10.44 -9.34 15.10
N LYS A 413 -11.66 -8.80 15.03
CA LYS A 413 -12.14 -7.97 13.91
C LYS A 413 -12.80 -6.66 14.32
N TYR A 414 -13.24 -6.56 15.58
CA TYR A 414 -13.86 -5.35 16.11
C TYR A 414 -12.79 -4.51 16.79
N PRO A 415 -12.58 -3.23 16.41
CA PRO A 415 -11.59 -2.38 17.06
C PRO A 415 -11.88 -2.21 18.55
N VAL A 416 -10.82 -2.09 19.34
CA VAL A 416 -10.88 -1.79 20.77
C VAL A 416 -10.35 -0.40 21.01
N TYR A 417 -11.16 0.45 21.64
CA TYR A 417 -10.83 1.84 21.93
C TYR A 417 -10.58 2.06 23.43
N SER A 418 -9.53 2.80 23.75
CA SER A 418 -9.09 3.13 25.12
C SER A 418 -8.82 4.64 25.29
N SER A 419 -8.43 5.09 26.49
CA SER A 419 -8.17 6.50 26.80
C SER A 419 -6.95 7.12 26.11
N GLN A 420 -6.16 6.32 25.36
CA GLN A 420 -5.11 6.89 24.51
C GLN A 420 -5.70 7.77 23.40
N THR A 421 -4.89 8.68 22.86
CA THR A 421 -5.30 9.57 21.75
C THR A 421 -4.50 9.36 20.47
N SER A 422 -3.46 8.53 20.53
CA SER A 422 -2.81 7.96 19.35
C SER A 422 -3.76 7.02 18.62
N ASP A 423 -3.72 7.05 17.28
CA ASP A 423 -4.57 6.25 16.40
C ASP A 423 -6.07 6.33 16.75
N GLU A 424 -6.52 7.54 17.09
CA GLU A 424 -7.87 7.84 17.60
C GLU A 424 -8.31 6.95 18.77
N GLY A 425 -7.38 6.49 19.61
CA GLY A 425 -7.66 5.62 20.75
C GLY A 425 -7.64 4.12 20.44
N LEU A 426 -7.35 3.70 19.20
CA LEU A 426 -7.31 2.29 18.82
C LEU A 426 -6.11 1.59 19.48
N ILE A 427 -6.38 0.58 20.33
CA ILE A 427 -5.35 -0.23 20.98
C ILE A 427 -5.23 -1.66 20.42
N GLY A 428 -6.06 -2.00 19.43
CA GLY A 428 -6.08 -3.31 18.78
C GLY A 428 -7.50 -3.75 18.44
N TYR A 429 -7.69 -5.06 18.37
CA TYR A 429 -8.91 -5.71 17.89
C TYR A 429 -9.32 -6.86 18.80
N TYR A 430 -10.62 -7.01 19.02
CA TYR A 430 -11.25 -8.05 19.82
C TYR A 430 -12.23 -8.90 18.99
N THR A 431 -12.59 -10.05 19.56
CA THR A 431 -13.52 -11.02 18.97
C THR A 431 -14.99 -10.65 19.18
N LYS A 432 -15.28 -9.90 20.25
CA LYS A 432 -16.60 -9.35 20.59
C LYS A 432 -16.61 -7.83 20.35
N TYR A 433 -17.81 -7.29 20.13
CA TYR A 433 -18.07 -5.86 20.18
C TYR A 433 -19.02 -5.60 21.35
N MET A 434 -18.94 -4.41 21.93
CA MET A 434 -19.84 -3.95 22.97
C MET A 434 -21.04 -3.20 22.38
N THR A 435 -20.80 -2.36 21.37
CA THR A 435 -21.83 -1.55 20.73
C THR A 435 -21.49 -1.24 19.27
N ASP A 436 -22.44 -0.68 18.51
CA ASP A 436 -22.21 0.02 17.25
C ASP A 436 -22.74 1.46 17.29
N ASN A 437 -22.16 2.32 16.45
CA ASN A 437 -22.64 3.69 16.20
C ASN A 437 -22.85 4.49 17.49
N ALA A 438 -21.75 4.79 18.16
CA ALA A 438 -21.73 5.51 19.44
C ALA A 438 -20.65 6.59 19.45
N ILE A 439 -20.75 7.54 20.38
CA ILE A 439 -19.67 8.49 20.68
C ILE A 439 -18.90 7.95 21.89
N THR A 440 -17.58 7.88 21.79
CA THR A 440 -16.69 7.53 22.90
C THR A 440 -15.98 8.76 23.43
N TRP A 441 -15.74 8.86 24.73
CA TRP A 441 -14.77 9.81 25.28
C TRP A 441 -13.75 9.15 26.20
N THR A 442 -12.59 9.76 26.36
CA THR A 442 -11.53 9.31 27.28
C THR A 442 -11.86 9.75 28.71
N THR A 443 -12.11 8.83 29.64
CA THR A 443 -12.55 9.17 31.01
C THR A 443 -11.43 9.68 31.91
N ASP A 444 -10.19 9.33 31.61
CA ASP A 444 -9.01 9.59 32.43
C ASP A 444 -7.76 9.90 31.59
N GLY A 445 -6.71 10.37 32.28
CA GLY A 445 -5.39 10.64 31.72
C GLY A 445 -5.19 12.08 31.26
N VAL A 446 -3.97 12.38 30.79
CA VAL A 446 -3.51 13.76 30.42
C VAL A 446 -4.40 14.45 29.37
N LYS A 447 -5.22 13.69 28.64
CA LYS A 447 -6.17 14.21 27.64
C LYS A 447 -7.62 13.77 27.90
N ALA A 448 -7.99 13.59 29.17
CA ALA A 448 -9.36 13.32 29.58
C ALA A 448 -10.36 14.30 28.92
N GLY A 449 -11.55 13.80 28.56
CA GLY A 449 -12.53 14.55 27.79
C GLY A 449 -12.26 14.65 26.28
N THR A 450 -11.28 13.94 25.72
CA THR A 450 -11.16 13.78 24.25
C THR A 450 -12.31 12.92 23.73
N VAL A 451 -13.01 13.36 22.68
CA VAL A 451 -14.24 12.74 22.15
C VAL A 451 -14.03 12.23 20.72
N PHE A 452 -14.59 11.07 20.39
CA PHE A 452 -14.54 10.45 19.06
C PHE A 452 -15.90 9.84 18.67
N TYR A 453 -16.29 9.96 17.39
CA TYR A 453 -17.45 9.26 16.84
C TYR A 453 -17.03 7.91 16.23
N ARG A 454 -17.74 6.82 16.55
CA ARG A 454 -17.45 5.47 16.09
C ARG A 454 -18.60 4.92 15.23
N ASN A 455 -18.46 5.05 13.91
CA ASN A 455 -19.47 4.68 12.90
C ASN A 455 -19.52 3.17 12.53
N HIS A 456 -19.17 2.29 13.46
CA HIS A 456 -19.03 0.85 13.23
C HIS A 456 -19.16 0.07 14.56
N ARG A 457 -19.01 -1.26 14.51
CA ARG A 457 -19.00 -2.15 15.71
C ARG A 457 -17.64 -2.17 16.38
N PHE A 458 -17.59 -1.87 17.68
CA PHE A 458 -16.35 -1.78 18.43
C PHE A 458 -16.51 -2.23 19.89
N PHE A 459 -15.40 -2.37 20.59
CA PHE A 459 -15.34 -2.57 22.04
C PHE A 459 -14.70 -1.35 22.70
N ALA A 460 -15.26 -0.88 23.81
CA ALA A 460 -14.67 0.21 24.60
C ALA A 460 -14.06 -0.37 25.87
N THR A 461 -12.83 0.03 26.22
CA THR A 461 -12.25 -0.32 27.53
C THR A 461 -12.92 0.45 28.67
N SER A 462 -12.69 0.03 29.92
CA SER A 462 -13.11 0.73 31.15
C SER A 462 -12.67 2.20 31.25
N HIS A 463 -11.66 2.61 30.48
CA HIS A 463 -11.14 3.97 30.39
C HIS A 463 -11.82 4.82 29.28
N CYS A 464 -12.87 4.28 28.67
CA CYS A 464 -13.72 4.99 27.73
C CYS A 464 -15.16 5.08 28.25
N GLY A 465 -15.72 6.28 28.20
CA GLY A 465 -17.15 6.48 28.31
C GLY A 465 -17.83 6.27 26.96
N LEU A 466 -19.12 5.97 27.00
CA LEU A 466 -19.97 5.67 25.86
C LEU A 466 -21.24 6.53 25.89
N LEU A 467 -21.55 7.15 24.76
CA LEU A 467 -22.84 7.79 24.51
C LEU A 467 -23.55 7.00 23.41
N THR A 468 -24.62 6.32 23.78
CA THR A 468 -25.46 5.51 22.88
C THR A 468 -26.84 6.17 22.71
N LYS A 469 -27.58 5.75 21.68
CA LYS A 469 -28.86 6.38 21.30
C LYS A 469 -29.86 6.39 22.46
N LYS A 470 -30.35 7.60 22.80
CA LYS A 470 -31.56 7.83 23.61
C LYS A 470 -32.59 8.58 22.78
N GLN A 471 -32.41 9.89 22.59
CA GLN A 471 -33.23 10.72 21.70
C GLN A 471 -32.64 10.78 20.28
N PHE A 472 -31.34 11.08 20.17
CA PHE A 472 -30.65 11.22 18.89
C PHE A 472 -29.69 10.06 18.61
N GLU A 473 -29.45 9.78 17.32
CA GLU A 473 -28.39 8.88 16.87
C GLU A 473 -27.02 9.53 17.08
N ALA A 474 -26.03 8.74 17.50
CA ALA A 474 -24.65 9.19 17.56
C ALA A 474 -24.16 9.61 16.17
N SER A 475 -23.49 10.76 16.07
CA SER A 475 -23.02 11.30 14.79
C SER A 475 -21.78 12.17 14.95
N GLN A 476 -21.10 12.46 13.83
CA GLN A 476 -19.97 13.39 13.78
C GLN A 476 -20.37 14.82 14.20
N TYR A 477 -21.63 15.20 13.99
CA TYR A 477 -22.18 16.46 14.48
C TYR A 477 -22.18 16.53 16.02
N PHE A 478 -22.74 15.53 16.69
CA PHE A 478 -22.78 15.51 18.16
C PHE A 478 -21.40 15.31 18.78
N SER A 479 -20.49 14.53 18.17
CA SER A 479 -19.12 14.38 18.71
C SER A 479 -18.37 15.72 18.73
N ILE A 480 -18.53 16.55 17.69
CA ILE A 480 -17.93 17.89 17.61
C ILE A 480 -18.52 18.85 18.67
N ILE A 481 -19.85 18.86 18.83
CA ILE A 481 -20.50 19.76 19.82
C ILE A 481 -20.10 19.39 21.24
N ILE A 482 -20.06 18.10 21.54
CA ILE A 482 -19.68 17.61 22.87
C ILE A 482 -18.18 17.89 23.10
N SER A 483 -17.30 17.63 22.12
CA SER A 483 -15.86 17.90 22.26
C SER A 483 -15.51 19.38 22.49
N ARG A 484 -16.33 20.32 22.00
CA ARG A 484 -16.17 21.76 22.27
C ARG A 484 -16.47 22.14 23.73
N ASN A 485 -17.17 21.29 24.47
CA ASN A 485 -17.63 21.59 25.82
C ASN A 485 -16.98 20.71 26.90
N THR A 486 -16.42 19.55 26.58
CA THR A 486 -15.82 18.63 27.57
C THR A 486 -14.77 19.26 28.48
N SER A 487 -13.88 20.10 27.95
CA SER A 487 -12.76 20.68 28.71
C SER A 487 -13.18 21.48 29.95
N LYS A 488 -14.38 22.08 29.94
CA LYS A 488 -14.96 22.85 31.05
C LYS A 488 -15.38 21.99 32.24
N TYR A 489 -15.59 20.69 32.00
CA TYR A 489 -16.09 19.71 32.97
C TYR A 489 -15.03 18.68 33.37
N VAL A 490 -13.81 18.77 32.83
CA VAL A 490 -12.66 17.95 33.24
C VAL A 490 -12.16 18.42 34.61
N THR A 491 -12.03 17.50 35.57
CA THR A 491 -11.37 17.78 36.83
C THR A 491 -9.85 17.68 36.63
N TRP A 492 -9.14 18.78 36.84
CA TRP A 492 -7.68 18.88 36.67
C TRP A 492 -6.94 18.61 37.99
N VAL A 493 -6.92 17.34 38.41
CA VAL A 493 -6.03 16.84 39.47
C VAL A 493 -4.82 16.11 38.85
N ALA A 494 -3.95 15.52 39.68
CA ALA A 494 -2.72 14.84 39.26
C ALA A 494 -2.91 13.81 38.11
N MET A 495 -4.09 13.19 38.02
CA MET A 495 -4.56 12.53 36.81
C MET A 495 -5.91 13.14 36.39
N PRO A 496 -5.98 13.91 35.27
CA PRO A 496 -7.23 14.54 34.85
C PRO A 496 -8.31 13.53 34.52
N MET A 497 -9.58 13.87 34.80
CA MET A 497 -10.72 12.98 34.60
C MET A 497 -11.98 13.69 34.10
N LEU A 498 -12.78 12.98 33.29
CA LEU A 498 -14.15 13.33 32.93
C LEU A 498 -15.06 12.11 33.15
N THR A 499 -15.73 12.08 34.29
CA THR A 499 -16.62 10.99 34.72
C THR A 499 -17.93 10.96 33.94
N THR A 500 -18.69 9.87 34.06
CA THR A 500 -20.03 9.74 33.47
C THR A 500 -21.01 10.79 34.01
N SER A 501 -21.02 11.07 35.32
CA SER A 501 -21.87 12.11 35.92
C SER A 501 -21.47 13.54 35.49
N GLN A 502 -20.20 13.78 35.18
CA GLN A 502 -19.77 15.06 34.59
C GLN A 502 -20.21 15.16 33.13
N MET A 503 -20.02 14.09 32.33
CA MET A 503 -20.49 14.02 30.94
C MET A 503 -22.02 14.26 30.86
N GLU A 504 -22.79 13.67 31.77
CA GLU A 504 -24.24 13.85 31.87
C GLU A 504 -24.66 15.32 32.04
N LYS A 505 -23.89 16.09 32.83
CA LYS A 505 -24.12 17.50 33.14
C LYS A 505 -23.61 18.47 32.07
N ILE A 506 -22.95 17.99 31.02
CA ILE A 506 -22.48 18.86 29.93
C ILE A 506 -23.69 19.45 29.21
N THR A 507 -23.79 20.78 29.28
CA THR A 507 -24.78 21.55 28.54
C THR A 507 -24.25 21.86 27.15
N ILE A 508 -25.07 21.64 26.13
CA ILE A 508 -24.75 21.91 24.73
C ILE A 508 -25.87 22.71 24.06
N ILE A 509 -25.51 23.46 23.01
CA ILE A 509 -26.46 24.13 22.12
C ILE A 509 -26.41 23.41 20.76
N CYS A 510 -27.53 22.86 20.29
CA CYS A 510 -27.59 22.07 19.07
C CYS A 510 -28.93 22.20 18.31
N SER A 511 -28.88 22.00 17.00
CA SER A 511 -30.04 21.88 16.12
C SER A 511 -30.72 20.54 16.36
N PHE A 512 -32.04 20.54 16.53
CA PHE A 512 -32.84 19.32 16.56
C PHE A 512 -33.27 18.87 15.14
N ASP A 513 -33.00 19.66 14.09
CA ASP A 513 -33.27 19.29 12.69
C ASP A 513 -32.26 18.26 12.18
N GLN A 514 -32.71 17.02 12.01
CA GLN A 514 -31.90 15.89 11.53
C GLN A 514 -31.28 16.12 10.13
N LYS A 515 -31.91 16.91 9.25
CA LYS A 515 -31.36 17.26 7.92
C LYS A 515 -30.18 18.22 8.06
N GLU A 516 -30.22 19.13 9.02
CA GLU A 516 -29.10 20.01 9.36
C GLU A 516 -27.95 19.22 9.99
N GLN A 517 -28.24 18.42 11.03
CA GLN A 517 -27.27 17.52 11.69
C GLN A 517 -26.51 16.63 10.68
N TYR A 518 -27.24 16.06 9.70
CA TYR A 518 -26.66 15.24 8.64
C TYR A 518 -25.76 16.04 7.69
N LYS A 519 -26.21 17.21 7.21
CA LYS A 519 -25.39 18.07 6.32
C LYS A 519 -24.08 18.49 7.00
N ILE A 520 -24.13 18.87 8.28
CA ILE A 520 -22.93 19.24 9.05
C ILE A 520 -22.02 18.01 9.27
N SER A 521 -22.58 16.85 9.66
CA SER A 521 -21.83 15.60 9.82
C SER A 521 -21.11 15.16 8.53
N SER A 522 -21.75 15.32 7.38
CA SER A 522 -21.18 14.97 6.08
C SER A 522 -20.06 15.94 5.67
N LEU A 523 -20.23 17.23 5.91
CA LEU A 523 -19.21 18.24 5.63
C LEU A 523 -17.90 17.96 6.39
N PHE A 524 -17.98 17.74 7.71
CA PHE A 524 -16.78 17.49 8.53
C PHE A 524 -16.14 16.13 8.23
N SER A 525 -16.94 15.07 8.02
CA SER A 525 -16.41 13.77 7.57
C SER A 525 -15.63 13.86 6.25
N ASN A 526 -16.11 14.67 5.30
CA ASN A 526 -15.45 14.88 4.02
C ASN A 526 -14.16 15.69 4.17
N LEU A 527 -14.16 16.75 5.01
CA LEU A 527 -12.96 17.53 5.32
C LEU A 527 -11.88 16.69 5.99
N ASP A 528 -12.23 15.86 6.96
CA ASP A 528 -11.30 14.96 7.65
C ASP A 528 -10.70 13.92 6.69
N SER A 529 -11.51 13.41 5.76
CA SER A 529 -11.04 12.51 4.70
C SER A 529 -10.03 13.20 3.76
N LEU A 530 -10.28 14.46 3.36
CA LEU A 530 -9.39 15.25 2.50
C LEU A 530 -8.08 15.65 3.20
N ILE A 531 -8.15 16.02 4.49
CA ILE A 531 -6.99 16.31 5.33
C ILE A 531 -6.10 15.06 5.44
N THR A 532 -6.70 13.91 5.74
CA THR A 532 -6.01 12.61 5.84
C THR A 532 -5.36 12.22 4.50
N LEU A 533 -6.06 12.39 3.38
CA LEU A 533 -5.53 12.13 2.04
C LEU A 533 -4.29 12.98 1.74
N HIS A 534 -4.32 14.29 2.00
CA HIS A 534 -3.16 15.15 1.72
C HIS A 534 -2.00 14.93 2.68
N GLN A 535 -2.27 14.56 3.94
CA GLN A 535 -1.22 14.11 4.87
C GLN A 535 -0.56 12.79 4.38
N TRP A 536 -1.35 11.85 3.84
CA TRP A 536 -0.84 10.62 3.26
C TRP A 536 -0.01 10.87 1.99
N GLU A 537 -0.47 11.72 1.07
CA GLU A 537 0.32 12.13 -0.10
C GLU A 537 1.67 12.74 0.31
N CYS A 538 1.70 13.63 1.31
CA CYS A 538 2.96 14.18 1.84
C CYS A 538 3.92 13.07 2.32
N ASN A 539 3.42 12.09 3.05
CA ASN A 539 4.22 10.95 3.52
C ASN A 539 4.71 10.08 2.37
N PHE A 540 3.84 9.78 1.40
CA PHE A 540 4.13 9.00 0.21
C PHE A 540 5.22 9.63 -0.67
N TRP A 541 5.15 10.94 -0.93
CA TRP A 541 6.19 11.63 -1.72
C TRP A 541 7.51 11.80 -0.97
N ASN A 542 7.48 11.93 0.37
CA ASN A 542 8.69 11.85 1.20
C ASN A 542 9.36 10.45 1.11
N LEU A 543 8.57 9.37 1.09
CA LEU A 543 9.07 8.01 0.85
C LEU A 543 9.61 7.84 -0.58
N LYS A 544 8.97 8.41 -1.61
CA LYS A 544 9.54 8.45 -2.98
C LYS A 544 10.89 9.15 -3.03
N LYS A 545 11.05 10.25 -2.28
CA LYS A 545 12.33 10.98 -2.17
C LYS A 545 13.40 10.10 -1.52
N PHE A 546 13.04 9.15 -0.66
CA PHE A 546 13.93 8.13 -0.10
C PHE A 546 14.24 6.99 -1.09
N GLU A 547 13.24 6.46 -1.78
CA GLU A 547 13.45 5.39 -2.78
C GLU A 547 14.24 5.86 -4.00
N ILE A 548 14.04 7.10 -4.48
CA ILE A 548 14.88 7.68 -5.54
C ILE A 548 16.32 7.91 -5.04
N LYS A 549 16.53 8.18 -3.74
CA LYS A 549 17.88 8.20 -3.13
C LYS A 549 18.49 6.81 -3.05
N ILE A 550 17.71 5.74 -2.78
CA ILE A 550 18.15 4.35 -2.81
C ILE A 550 18.47 3.90 -4.24
N HIS A 551 17.57 4.14 -5.20
CA HIS A 551 17.79 3.85 -6.61
C HIS A 551 19.07 4.52 -7.12
N ARG A 552 19.29 5.81 -6.82
CA ARG A 552 20.51 6.54 -7.18
C ARG A 552 21.74 6.18 -6.34
N PHE A 553 21.55 5.60 -5.15
CA PHE A 553 22.64 4.98 -4.39
C PHE A 553 23.03 3.64 -5.02
N PHE A 554 22.08 2.85 -5.54
CA PHE A 554 22.33 1.67 -6.35
C PHE A 554 22.97 2.03 -7.70
N THR A 555 22.51 3.05 -8.43
CA THR A 555 23.20 3.49 -9.67
C THR A 555 24.62 3.98 -9.37
N ARG A 556 24.84 4.67 -8.24
CA ARG A 556 26.19 5.01 -7.77
C ARG A 556 26.99 3.80 -7.30
N PHE A 557 26.35 2.78 -6.73
CA PHE A 557 27.00 1.53 -6.30
C PHE A 557 27.47 0.75 -7.52
N CYS A 558 26.63 0.56 -8.53
CA CYS A 558 27.01 -0.06 -9.81
C CYS A 558 28.04 0.79 -10.60
N LYS A 559 28.03 2.13 -10.47
CA LYS A 559 29.11 2.99 -11.03
C LYS A 559 30.40 2.97 -10.20
N LYS A 560 30.35 2.81 -8.86
CA LYS A 560 31.54 2.71 -7.98
C LYS A 560 32.04 1.25 -7.81
N SER A 561 31.30 0.24 -8.23
CA SER A 561 31.73 -1.18 -8.19
C SER A 561 32.76 -1.53 -9.26
N LYS A 562 33.00 -0.67 -10.27
CA LYS A 562 34.21 -0.71 -11.11
C LYS A 562 35.55 -0.57 -10.32
N LYS A 563 35.50 -0.50 -8.98
CA LYS A 563 36.66 -0.41 -8.07
C LYS A 563 36.80 -1.54 -7.05
N TYR A 564 35.95 -2.57 -7.09
CA TYR A 564 36.16 -3.76 -6.27
C TYR A 564 36.72 -4.91 -7.11
N THR A 565 37.89 -5.37 -6.69
CA THR A 565 38.75 -6.33 -7.38
C THR A 565 38.27 -7.78 -7.23
N HIS A 566 37.02 -8.06 -7.57
CA HIS A 566 36.55 -9.37 -7.99
C HIS A 566 35.81 -9.13 -9.31
N THR A 567 36.40 -9.54 -10.43
CA THR A 567 35.75 -9.51 -11.74
C THR A 567 34.45 -10.31 -11.65
N TRP A 568 33.35 -9.75 -12.16
CA TRP A 568 32.23 -10.59 -12.54
C TRP A 568 32.70 -11.44 -13.73
N GLU A 569 32.61 -12.75 -13.61
CA GLU A 569 32.90 -13.65 -14.71
C GLU A 569 31.89 -13.45 -15.84
N GLN A 570 32.40 -13.61 -17.07
CA GLN A 570 31.61 -13.69 -18.27
C GLN A 570 31.93 -14.99 -18.99
N GLU A 571 30.90 -15.74 -19.35
CA GLU A 571 31.01 -16.99 -20.09
C GLU A 571 29.94 -17.03 -21.18
N LYS A 572 30.20 -17.71 -22.30
CA LYS A 572 29.16 -17.98 -23.30
C LYS A 572 28.33 -19.17 -22.83
N LEU A 573 27.02 -19.15 -23.09
CA LEU A 573 26.13 -20.25 -22.72
C LEU A 573 26.58 -21.61 -23.29
N GLY A 574 27.17 -21.64 -24.49
CA GLY A 574 27.68 -22.87 -25.08
C GLY A 574 28.89 -23.48 -24.37
N ASP A 575 29.65 -22.65 -23.64
CA ASP A 575 30.87 -23.06 -22.94
C ASP A 575 30.55 -23.49 -21.49
N CYS A 576 29.51 -22.90 -20.89
CA CYS A 576 29.13 -23.11 -19.48
C CYS A 576 27.91 -24.02 -19.25
N SER A 577 27.18 -24.43 -20.30
CA SER A 577 25.92 -25.17 -20.16
C SER A 577 25.59 -26.12 -21.32
N TYR A 578 24.84 -27.19 -20.99
CA TYR A 578 24.20 -28.08 -21.94
C TYR A 578 22.81 -27.56 -22.31
N LEU A 579 22.47 -27.58 -23.60
CA LEU A 579 21.13 -27.30 -24.11
C LEU A 579 20.37 -28.63 -24.31
N LEU A 580 19.20 -28.75 -23.69
CA LEU A 580 18.34 -29.93 -23.78
C LEU A 580 16.99 -29.56 -24.38
N ASN A 581 16.54 -30.34 -25.37
CA ASN A 581 15.21 -30.20 -25.97
C ASN A 581 14.11 -30.65 -25.00
N GLY A 582 12.95 -30.00 -25.06
CA GLY A 582 11.72 -30.46 -24.40
C GLY A 582 11.15 -31.75 -24.99
N LEU A 583 9.88 -32.04 -24.71
CA LEU A 583 9.21 -33.28 -25.10
C LEU A 583 9.44 -33.67 -26.58
N ILE A 584 9.95 -34.87 -26.81
CA ILE A 584 10.35 -35.39 -28.13
C ILE A 584 9.40 -36.51 -28.56
N GLY A 585 8.92 -36.44 -29.81
CA GLY A 585 8.26 -37.56 -30.49
C GLY A 585 6.88 -37.94 -29.94
N LEU A 586 6.19 -37.02 -29.27
CA LEU A 586 4.83 -37.18 -28.75
C LEU A 586 3.80 -36.48 -29.65
N SER A 587 2.56 -36.97 -29.59
CA SER A 587 1.41 -36.47 -30.35
C SER A 587 0.36 -35.82 -29.43
N LYS A 588 -0.66 -35.18 -30.01
CA LYS A 588 -1.78 -34.59 -29.24
C LYS A 588 -2.54 -35.62 -28.38
N LYS A 589 -2.51 -36.91 -28.76
CA LYS A 589 -3.17 -38.01 -28.01
C LYS A 589 -2.46 -38.36 -26.70
N ASP A 590 -1.15 -38.08 -26.61
CA ASP A 590 -0.34 -38.41 -25.42
C ASP A 590 -0.58 -37.44 -24.24
N PHE A 591 -1.33 -36.34 -24.47
CA PHE A 591 -1.68 -35.34 -23.45
C PHE A 591 -3.08 -35.54 -22.85
N THR A 592 -3.75 -36.66 -23.14
CA THR A 592 -5.01 -37.07 -22.51
C THR A 592 -4.79 -38.28 -21.62
N ASN A 593 -5.33 -38.25 -20.39
CA ASN A 593 -5.30 -39.34 -19.41
C ASN A 593 -3.88 -39.87 -19.07
N GLY A 594 -2.92 -38.96 -18.92
CA GLY A 594 -1.55 -39.26 -18.50
C GLY A 594 -1.29 -39.08 -17.00
N TYR A 595 -0.20 -39.69 -16.50
CA TYR A 595 0.23 -39.63 -15.09
C TYR A 595 1.58 -38.92 -14.90
N ASP A 596 2.42 -38.86 -15.94
CA ASP A 596 3.72 -38.18 -15.90
C ASP A 596 3.54 -36.67 -15.95
N LEU A 597 4.44 -35.91 -15.31
CA LEU A 597 4.33 -34.46 -15.19
C LEU A 597 5.19 -33.74 -16.23
N TYR A 598 4.66 -32.67 -16.81
CA TYR A 598 5.45 -31.73 -17.61
C TYR A 598 5.08 -30.27 -17.33
N ILE A 599 6.07 -29.40 -17.57
CA ILE A 599 5.94 -27.94 -17.50
C ILE A 599 5.45 -27.45 -18.87
N ASP A 600 4.28 -26.82 -18.91
CA ASP A 600 3.71 -26.27 -20.14
C ASP A 600 4.27 -24.89 -20.50
N TYR A 601 4.09 -24.48 -21.75
CA TYR A 601 4.68 -23.25 -22.30
C TYR A 601 4.32 -22.00 -21.48
N LEU A 602 3.06 -21.87 -21.05
CA LEU A 602 2.58 -20.70 -20.32
C LEU A 602 3.21 -20.59 -18.92
N ASN A 603 3.60 -21.71 -18.30
CA ASN A 603 4.29 -21.70 -17.01
C ASN A 603 5.71 -21.14 -17.15
N VAL A 604 6.44 -21.55 -18.20
CA VAL A 604 7.77 -20.97 -18.53
C VAL A 604 7.67 -19.51 -18.93
N PHE A 605 6.70 -19.15 -19.77
CA PHE A 605 6.51 -17.80 -20.28
C PHE A 605 6.18 -16.80 -19.17
N ASN A 606 5.16 -17.08 -18.36
CA ASN A 606 4.65 -16.12 -17.38
C ASN A 606 5.52 -16.01 -16.11
N ASN A 607 6.18 -17.08 -15.67
CA ASN A 607 6.79 -17.14 -14.34
C ASN A 607 8.32 -17.06 -14.38
N THR A 608 8.93 -16.18 -13.58
CA THR A 608 10.40 -16.11 -13.37
C THR A 608 10.97 -17.42 -12.80
N PHE A 609 10.19 -18.12 -11.97
CA PHE A 609 10.49 -19.44 -11.43
C PHE A 609 9.31 -20.37 -11.71
N VAL A 610 9.57 -21.62 -12.06
CA VAL A 610 8.52 -22.55 -12.49
C VAL A 610 7.53 -22.82 -11.35
N ASP A 611 6.24 -22.65 -11.60
CA ASP A 611 5.22 -23.05 -10.64
C ASP A 611 4.96 -24.56 -10.73
N LEU A 612 5.63 -25.31 -9.85
CA LEU A 612 5.48 -26.76 -9.72
C LEU A 612 4.08 -27.20 -9.22
N LYS A 613 3.17 -26.26 -8.89
CA LYS A 613 1.77 -26.59 -8.54
C LYS A 613 0.82 -26.64 -9.74
N SER A 614 1.16 -25.99 -10.86
CA SER A 614 0.30 -25.89 -12.05
C SER A 614 0.74 -26.77 -13.23
N LEU A 615 1.61 -27.75 -12.96
CA LEU A 615 2.09 -28.74 -13.93
C LEU A 615 0.94 -29.48 -14.62
N LYS A 616 1.17 -29.86 -15.88
CA LYS A 616 0.24 -30.64 -16.70
C LYS A 616 0.66 -32.11 -16.71
N THR A 617 -0.27 -33.01 -16.99
CA THR A 617 0.04 -34.43 -17.17
C THR A 617 0.15 -34.83 -18.64
N TYR A 618 0.98 -35.84 -18.90
CA TYR A 618 1.08 -36.53 -20.19
C TYR A 618 1.34 -38.02 -19.93
N LYS A 619 1.14 -38.85 -20.95
CA LYS A 619 1.49 -40.28 -20.93
C LYS A 619 2.87 -40.41 -21.54
N ASN A 620 3.87 -40.78 -20.75
CA ASN A 620 5.19 -40.98 -21.33
C ASN A 620 5.27 -42.32 -22.08
N THR A 621 5.61 -42.26 -23.37
CA THR A 621 5.77 -43.41 -24.26
C THR A 621 7.21 -43.57 -24.78
N LYS A 622 8.13 -42.65 -24.44
CA LYS A 622 9.50 -42.58 -25.00
C LYS A 622 10.51 -42.08 -23.95
N LYS A 623 11.81 -42.14 -24.26
CA LYS A 623 12.84 -41.51 -23.42
C LYS A 623 12.76 -39.98 -23.57
N GLN A 624 12.61 -39.27 -22.44
CA GLN A 624 12.46 -37.81 -22.41
C GLN A 624 13.58 -37.15 -21.58
N ASN A 625 13.80 -35.85 -21.81
CA ASN A 625 14.63 -35.02 -20.94
C ASN A 625 13.83 -34.53 -19.74
N TYR A 626 14.39 -34.69 -18.55
CA TYR A 626 13.79 -34.22 -17.29
C TYR A 626 14.59 -33.07 -16.69
N ILE A 627 13.89 -32.15 -16.03
CA ILE A 627 14.49 -31.02 -15.33
C ILE A 627 15.25 -31.43 -14.05
N LYS A 628 16.19 -30.59 -13.63
CA LYS A 628 16.92 -30.62 -12.36
C LYS A 628 16.85 -29.26 -11.68
N TYR A 629 17.19 -29.21 -10.39
CA TYR A 629 17.34 -27.94 -9.66
C TYR A 629 18.37 -27.02 -10.34
N LYS A 630 18.07 -25.73 -10.40
CA LYS A 630 18.81 -24.66 -11.13
C LYS A 630 18.85 -24.74 -12.65
N ASP A 631 18.16 -25.70 -13.29
CA ASP A 631 17.91 -25.62 -14.73
C ASP A 631 17.17 -24.31 -15.09
N VAL A 632 17.47 -23.74 -16.26
CA VAL A 632 16.79 -22.55 -16.81
C VAL A 632 16.05 -22.93 -18.08
N LEU A 633 14.72 -22.90 -18.05
CA LEU A 633 13.88 -23.11 -19.23
C LEU A 633 13.74 -21.80 -20.01
N LEU A 634 13.83 -21.84 -21.34
CA LEU A 634 13.66 -20.72 -22.26
C LEU A 634 12.60 -21.05 -23.32
N THR A 635 11.65 -20.16 -23.59
CA THR A 635 10.70 -20.31 -24.72
C THR A 635 11.40 -20.14 -26.07
N VAL A 636 11.13 -21.00 -27.05
CA VAL A 636 11.83 -20.96 -28.35
C VAL A 636 11.16 -20.03 -29.36
N SER A 637 9.84 -19.86 -29.27
CA SER A 637 9.01 -19.17 -30.25
C SER A 637 8.15 -18.08 -29.59
N SER A 638 7.87 -16.97 -30.26
CA SER A 638 6.78 -16.04 -29.92
C SER A 638 6.26 -15.27 -31.14
N GLU A 639 5.20 -14.49 -30.94
CA GLU A 639 4.64 -13.57 -31.94
C GLU A 639 5.47 -12.28 -32.08
N THR A 640 6.21 -11.89 -31.04
CA THR A 640 7.11 -10.71 -31.05
C THR A 640 8.56 -11.07 -30.72
N PRO A 641 9.57 -10.37 -31.28
CA PRO A 641 10.98 -10.60 -30.95
C PRO A 641 11.30 -10.43 -29.46
N GLU A 642 10.64 -9.48 -28.80
CA GLU A 642 10.84 -9.10 -27.39
C GLU A 642 10.38 -10.18 -26.40
N GLU A 643 9.67 -11.20 -26.86
CA GLU A 643 9.09 -12.29 -26.08
C GLU A 643 9.79 -13.64 -26.26
N VAL A 644 10.61 -13.80 -27.30
CA VAL A 644 11.41 -15.03 -27.56
C VAL A 644 12.45 -15.24 -26.44
N ALA A 645 12.76 -16.49 -26.07
CA ALA A 645 13.65 -16.88 -24.97
C ALA A 645 13.20 -16.43 -23.56
N MET A 646 11.88 -16.33 -23.33
CA MET A 646 11.35 -15.98 -22.02
C MET A 646 11.69 -17.08 -21.00
N SER A 647 12.23 -16.69 -19.84
CA SER A 647 13.00 -17.61 -18.98
C SER A 647 12.31 -18.01 -17.68
N SER A 648 12.44 -19.27 -17.26
CA SER A 648 11.94 -19.74 -15.97
C SER A 648 12.92 -20.70 -15.30
N VAL A 649 13.22 -20.47 -14.01
CA VAL A 649 14.24 -21.24 -13.27
C VAL A 649 13.59 -22.25 -12.31
N ILE A 650 14.21 -23.42 -12.20
CA ILE A 650 13.84 -24.44 -11.21
C ILE A 650 14.47 -24.07 -9.86
N ASP A 651 13.67 -23.51 -8.96
CA ASP A 651 14.12 -22.95 -7.67
C ASP A 651 14.14 -23.96 -6.50
N ARG A 652 13.79 -25.22 -6.75
CA ARG A 652 13.80 -26.29 -5.74
C ARG A 652 13.94 -27.67 -6.38
N GLU A 653 14.38 -28.65 -5.60
CA GLU A 653 14.44 -30.04 -6.04
C GLU A 653 13.05 -30.68 -6.18
N SER A 654 12.95 -31.67 -7.06
CA SER A 654 11.76 -32.49 -7.29
C SER A 654 12.13 -33.97 -7.24
N ASN A 655 11.44 -34.74 -6.40
CA ASN A 655 11.58 -36.20 -6.33
C ASN A 655 10.84 -36.91 -7.49
N LYS A 656 10.25 -36.16 -8.43
CA LYS A 656 9.58 -36.67 -9.62
C LYS A 656 10.31 -36.23 -10.87
N ASN A 657 10.43 -37.14 -11.84
CA ASN A 657 10.82 -36.83 -13.20
C ASN A 657 9.76 -35.91 -13.82
N ILE A 658 10.15 -34.68 -14.15
CA ILE A 658 9.28 -33.67 -14.74
C ILE A 658 9.88 -33.28 -16.09
N ALA A 659 9.12 -33.46 -17.16
CA ALA A 659 9.51 -33.02 -18.50
C ALA A 659 9.11 -31.54 -18.74
N PHE A 660 9.41 -31.00 -19.92
CA PHE A 660 9.09 -29.61 -20.27
C PHE A 660 8.67 -29.49 -21.73
N ASN A 661 7.85 -28.48 -22.03
CA ASN A 661 7.20 -28.28 -23.31
C ASN A 661 8.18 -28.32 -24.52
N SER A 662 7.74 -28.88 -25.65
CA SER A 662 8.54 -29.00 -26.87
C SER A 662 8.97 -27.67 -27.49
N PHE A 663 8.24 -26.57 -27.24
CA PHE A 663 8.62 -25.21 -27.61
C PHE A 663 9.46 -24.51 -26.52
N CYS A 664 10.09 -25.27 -25.64
CA CYS A 664 11.05 -24.78 -24.65
C CYS A 664 12.38 -25.55 -24.76
N ILE A 665 13.48 -24.87 -24.46
CA ILE A 665 14.81 -25.45 -24.30
C ILE A 665 15.23 -25.30 -22.84
N CYS A 666 15.86 -26.32 -22.28
CA CYS A 666 16.49 -26.25 -20.96
C CYS A 666 17.99 -25.96 -21.11
N LEU A 667 18.47 -24.92 -20.43
CA LEU A 667 19.88 -24.69 -20.12
C LEU A 667 20.22 -25.38 -18.80
N ARG A 668 21.17 -26.31 -18.84
CA ARG A 668 21.73 -26.96 -17.66
C ARG A 668 23.20 -26.61 -17.51
N PHE A 669 23.53 -25.82 -16.50
CA PHE A 669 24.91 -25.44 -16.20
C PHE A 669 25.79 -26.65 -15.88
N ILE A 670 27.02 -26.66 -16.41
CA ILE A 670 28.03 -27.68 -16.12
C ILE A 670 28.42 -27.62 -14.64
N LYS A 671 28.62 -26.39 -14.12
CA LYS A 671 28.97 -26.09 -12.72
C LYS A 671 27.83 -25.33 -12.02
N SER A 672 26.71 -26.01 -11.82
CA SER A 672 25.48 -25.40 -11.26
C SER A 672 25.65 -24.78 -9.87
N GLU A 673 26.66 -25.20 -9.11
CA GLU A 673 27.06 -24.72 -7.80
C GLU A 673 27.58 -23.28 -7.80
N LEU A 674 28.16 -22.80 -8.92
CA LEU A 674 28.61 -21.41 -9.09
C LEU A 674 27.45 -20.40 -9.09
N PHE A 675 26.22 -20.86 -9.33
CA PHE A 675 25.06 -20.02 -9.56
C PHE A 675 24.06 -20.06 -8.40
N ASN A 676 23.63 -18.91 -7.91
CA ASN A 676 22.47 -18.82 -7.02
C ASN A 676 21.19 -18.83 -7.87
N ASP A 677 20.30 -19.77 -7.58
CA ASP A 677 18.94 -19.93 -8.12
C ASP A 677 18.20 -18.60 -8.38
N LYS A 678 18.10 -17.74 -7.36
CA LYS A 678 17.39 -16.46 -7.45
C LYS A 678 18.13 -15.44 -8.30
N TYR A 679 19.47 -15.42 -8.24
CA TYR A 679 20.28 -14.56 -9.09
C TYR A 679 20.06 -14.88 -10.58
N ILE A 680 20.19 -16.15 -10.97
CA ILE A 680 20.02 -16.54 -12.38
C ILE A 680 18.58 -16.32 -12.87
N GLY A 681 17.56 -16.58 -12.05
CA GLY A 681 16.16 -16.30 -12.39
C GLY A 681 15.92 -14.86 -12.83
N TYR A 682 16.46 -13.89 -12.08
CA TYR A 682 16.34 -12.47 -12.45
C TYR A 682 17.34 -12.04 -13.52
N PHE A 683 18.50 -12.69 -13.65
CA PHE A 683 19.46 -12.40 -14.72
C PHE A 683 18.88 -12.71 -16.11
N PHE A 684 18.30 -13.90 -16.32
CA PHE A 684 17.71 -14.25 -17.63
C PHE A 684 16.46 -13.44 -17.99
N ARG A 685 15.70 -12.95 -16.99
CA ARG A 685 14.62 -11.96 -17.19
C ARG A 685 15.12 -10.52 -17.44
N SER A 686 16.43 -10.26 -17.35
CA SER A 686 16.97 -8.90 -17.37
C SER A 686 17.23 -8.31 -18.77
N ARG A 687 17.33 -6.99 -18.90
CA ARG A 687 17.56 -6.37 -20.22
C ARG A 687 18.93 -6.71 -20.83
N SER A 688 19.93 -7.13 -20.04
CA SER A 688 21.20 -7.66 -20.59
C SER A 688 20.95 -8.91 -21.42
N PHE A 689 20.33 -9.94 -20.84
CA PHE A 689 20.05 -11.19 -21.53
C PHE A 689 18.92 -11.04 -22.56
N ARG A 690 17.80 -10.42 -22.19
CA ARG A 690 16.63 -10.23 -23.08
C ARG A 690 17.00 -9.48 -24.36
N ALA A 691 17.89 -8.48 -24.30
CA ALA A 691 18.34 -7.75 -25.50
C ALA A 691 19.38 -8.50 -26.36
N GLN A 692 20.02 -9.55 -25.83
CA GLN A 692 20.77 -10.49 -26.65
C GLN A 692 19.80 -11.43 -27.38
N ALA A 693 18.86 -12.03 -26.64
CA ALA A 693 17.86 -12.94 -27.19
C ALA A 693 16.99 -12.30 -28.29
N GLU A 694 16.51 -11.07 -28.09
CA GLU A 694 15.74 -10.29 -29.07
C GLU A 694 16.51 -10.10 -30.40
N LYS A 695 17.81 -9.80 -30.34
CA LYS A 695 18.68 -9.72 -31.53
C LYS A 695 18.98 -11.07 -32.19
N MET A 696 18.78 -12.17 -31.46
CA MET A 696 18.99 -13.53 -31.93
C MET A 696 17.69 -14.18 -32.44
N ALA A 697 16.55 -13.49 -32.28
CA ALA A 697 15.25 -13.92 -32.76
C ALA A 697 15.12 -13.67 -34.27
N GLN A 698 14.63 -14.68 -35.00
CA GLN A 698 14.49 -14.64 -36.46
C GLN A 698 13.07 -15.09 -36.85
N GLY A 699 12.43 -14.36 -37.77
CA GLY A 699 11.06 -14.62 -38.21
C GLY A 699 10.41 -13.42 -38.90
N ILE A 700 9.18 -13.62 -39.39
CA ILE A 700 8.34 -12.56 -39.97
C ILE A 700 7.01 -12.50 -39.21
N SER A 701 6.27 -13.61 -39.16
CA SER A 701 4.99 -13.75 -38.45
C SER A 701 5.08 -14.52 -37.12
N ARG A 702 6.14 -15.31 -36.94
CA ARG A 702 6.55 -15.92 -35.68
C ARG A 702 8.06 -15.89 -35.57
N PHE A 703 8.57 -15.38 -34.46
CA PHE A 703 9.99 -15.26 -34.18
C PHE A 703 10.46 -16.47 -33.40
N ASN A 704 11.61 -17.02 -33.80
CA ASN A 704 12.23 -18.18 -33.17
C ASN A 704 13.72 -17.92 -32.88
N ILE A 705 14.28 -18.62 -31.88
CA ILE A 705 15.72 -18.58 -31.58
C ILE A 705 16.38 -19.94 -31.83
N ASN A 706 17.45 -19.95 -32.63
CA ASN A 706 18.22 -21.16 -32.93
C ASN A 706 19.24 -21.46 -31.80
N GLN A 707 19.36 -22.73 -31.39
CA GLN A 707 20.30 -23.15 -30.34
C GLN A 707 21.76 -22.79 -30.62
N ASN A 708 22.22 -22.90 -31.87
CA ASN A 708 23.61 -22.56 -32.23
C ASN A 708 23.88 -21.04 -32.17
N ILE A 709 22.83 -20.22 -32.24
CA ILE A 709 22.91 -18.77 -32.02
C ILE A 709 22.84 -18.49 -30.51
N LEU A 710 21.90 -19.12 -29.79
CA LEU A 710 21.74 -19.00 -28.34
C LEU A 710 23.01 -19.39 -27.55
N LYS A 711 23.77 -20.41 -28.01
CA LYS A 711 25.09 -20.77 -27.45
C LYS A 711 26.08 -19.59 -27.40
N LYS A 712 25.93 -18.59 -28.27
CA LYS A 712 26.80 -17.41 -28.35
C LYS A 712 26.40 -16.30 -27.35
N ALA A 713 25.24 -16.40 -26.70
CA ALA A 713 24.83 -15.43 -25.69
C ALA A 713 25.73 -15.51 -24.45
N VAL A 714 26.03 -14.35 -23.87
CA VAL A 714 26.96 -14.17 -22.75
C VAL A 714 26.18 -13.99 -21.45
N ILE A 715 26.55 -14.76 -20.44
CA ILE A 715 26.10 -14.58 -19.05
C ILE A 715 27.12 -13.73 -18.28
N TYR A 716 26.66 -13.00 -17.27
CA TYR A 716 27.51 -12.22 -16.37
C TYR A 716 27.13 -12.52 -14.93
N TYR A 717 28.10 -12.81 -14.06
CA TYR A 717 27.82 -13.15 -12.66
C TYR A 717 28.97 -12.81 -11.71
N PRO A 718 28.70 -12.38 -10.46
CA PRO A 718 29.73 -12.28 -9.44
C PRO A 718 30.17 -13.68 -8.98
N ASN A 719 31.47 -13.93 -8.97
CA ASN A 719 32.07 -15.20 -8.49
C ASN A 719 31.69 -15.54 -7.04
N ASN A 720 31.30 -14.54 -6.24
CA ASN A 720 30.89 -14.73 -4.86
C ASN A 720 29.41 -15.14 -4.76
N ILE A 721 29.16 -16.43 -4.47
CA ILE A 721 27.80 -16.99 -4.30
C ILE A 721 26.96 -16.26 -3.22
N LYS A 722 27.60 -15.67 -2.18
CA LYS A 722 26.89 -14.89 -1.15
C LYS A 722 26.44 -13.54 -1.70
N GLU A 723 27.21 -12.93 -2.60
CA GLU A 723 26.82 -11.71 -3.32
C GLU A 723 25.64 -11.98 -4.26
N GLN A 724 25.74 -13.04 -5.10
CA GLN A 724 24.62 -13.49 -5.93
C GLN A 724 23.36 -13.73 -5.09
N SER A 725 23.47 -14.45 -3.97
CA SER A 725 22.33 -14.72 -3.07
C SER A 725 21.71 -13.44 -2.50
N ASN A 726 22.50 -12.42 -2.18
CA ASN A 726 21.99 -11.14 -1.70
C ASN A 726 21.26 -10.35 -2.79
N ILE A 727 21.80 -10.33 -4.01
CA ILE A 727 21.16 -9.71 -5.19
C ILE A 727 19.85 -10.43 -5.51
N GLY A 728 19.88 -11.75 -5.62
CA GLY A 728 18.73 -12.60 -5.90
C GLY A 728 17.62 -12.43 -4.86
N LYS A 729 17.95 -12.44 -3.55
CA LYS A 729 16.98 -12.18 -2.47
C LYS A 729 16.36 -10.79 -2.55
N LEU A 730 17.13 -9.75 -2.86
CA LEU A 730 16.62 -8.38 -2.99
C LEU A 730 15.58 -8.28 -4.12
N LEU A 731 15.93 -8.79 -5.31
CA LEU A 731 15.04 -8.78 -6.47
C LEU A 731 13.80 -9.65 -6.23
N HIS A 732 13.97 -10.84 -5.63
CA HIS A 732 12.88 -11.75 -5.30
C HIS A 732 11.86 -11.15 -4.31
N ASN A 733 12.34 -10.43 -3.29
CA ASN A 733 11.46 -9.77 -2.33
C ASN A 733 10.67 -8.62 -2.98
N LEU A 734 11.28 -7.86 -3.90
CA LEU A 734 10.61 -6.81 -4.66
C LEU A 734 9.55 -7.39 -5.62
N ASP A 735 9.88 -8.45 -6.34
CA ASP A 735 8.99 -9.16 -7.26
C ASP A 735 7.80 -9.77 -6.52
N SER A 736 8.03 -10.33 -5.33
CA SER A 736 6.99 -10.82 -4.43
C SER A 736 6.03 -9.70 -4.01
N LEU A 737 6.54 -8.53 -3.63
CA LEU A 737 5.73 -7.35 -3.28
C LEU A 737 4.94 -6.78 -4.47
N ILE A 738 5.40 -6.97 -5.71
CA ILE A 738 4.71 -6.47 -6.92
C ILE A 738 3.61 -7.43 -7.34
N THR A 739 3.93 -8.72 -7.46
CA THR A 739 2.94 -9.81 -7.62
C THR A 739 1.85 -9.68 -6.57
N LEU A 740 2.24 -9.29 -5.35
CA LEU A 740 1.30 -9.08 -4.27
C LEU A 740 0.35 -7.92 -4.49
N HIS A 741 0.85 -6.72 -4.79
CA HIS A 741 -0.02 -5.58 -5.04
C HIS A 741 -0.85 -5.73 -6.33
N GLN A 742 -0.40 -6.52 -7.32
CA GLN A 742 -1.23 -6.98 -8.43
C GLN A 742 -2.39 -7.82 -7.91
N TRP A 743 -2.10 -8.81 -7.06
CA TRP A 743 -3.11 -9.68 -6.46
C TRP A 743 -4.08 -8.90 -5.57
N GLU A 744 -3.63 -7.89 -4.82
CA GLU A 744 -4.51 -6.96 -4.10
C GLU A 744 -5.38 -6.12 -5.04
N CYS A 745 -4.82 -5.54 -6.11
CA CYS A 745 -5.62 -4.78 -7.08
C CYS A 745 -6.67 -5.67 -7.73
N ASN A 746 -6.30 -6.90 -8.08
CA ASN A 746 -7.20 -7.92 -8.61
C ASN A 746 -8.23 -8.38 -7.56
N PHE A 747 -7.84 -8.53 -6.30
CA PHE A 747 -8.73 -8.86 -5.18
C PHE A 747 -9.72 -7.73 -4.88
N TRP A 748 -9.32 -6.45 -4.95
CA TRP A 748 -10.22 -5.31 -4.77
C TRP A 748 -11.16 -5.14 -5.98
N ASN A 749 -10.68 -5.42 -7.20
CA ASN A 749 -11.52 -5.53 -8.40
C ASN A 749 -12.52 -6.71 -8.30
N LEU A 750 -12.07 -7.87 -7.80
CA LEU A 750 -12.92 -9.05 -7.55
C LEU A 750 -13.91 -8.79 -6.42
N LYS A 751 -13.52 -8.12 -5.33
CA LYS A 751 -14.43 -7.63 -4.27
C LYS A 751 -15.49 -6.70 -4.83
N LYS A 752 -15.12 -5.78 -5.73
CA LYS A 752 -16.09 -4.91 -6.45
C LYS A 752 -17.05 -5.72 -7.31
N PHE A 753 -16.70 -6.95 -7.71
CA PHE A 753 -17.54 -7.88 -8.47
C PHE A 753 -18.36 -8.85 -7.57
N GLU A 754 -17.80 -9.34 -6.46
CA GLU A 754 -18.48 -10.24 -5.51
C GLU A 754 -19.48 -9.51 -4.60
N ILE A 755 -19.16 -8.28 -4.18
CA ILE A 755 -20.09 -7.39 -3.45
C ILE A 755 -21.29 -7.05 -4.34
N LYS A 756 -21.12 -7.02 -5.68
CA LYS A 756 -22.16 -6.68 -6.65
C LYS A 756 -23.29 -7.71 -6.77
N ILE A 757 -23.07 -8.99 -6.45
CA ILE A 757 -24.03 -10.06 -6.80
C ILE A 757 -24.72 -10.72 -5.60
N HIS A 758 -24.01 -11.21 -4.59
CA HIS A 758 -24.64 -12.14 -3.62
C HIS A 758 -24.87 -11.57 -2.21
N ARG A 759 -23.85 -11.02 -1.55
CA ARG A 759 -23.89 -10.81 -0.08
C ARG A 759 -24.63 -9.57 0.41
N PHE A 760 -24.81 -8.55 -0.45
CA PHE A 760 -25.57 -7.34 -0.10
C PHE A 760 -27.08 -7.57 -0.30
N PHE A 761 -27.47 -8.10 -1.46
CA PHE A 761 -28.88 -8.39 -1.80
C PHE A 761 -29.49 -9.47 -0.90
N THR A 762 -28.87 -10.64 -0.74
CA THR A 762 -29.45 -11.75 0.06
C THR A 762 -29.68 -11.43 1.53
N ARG A 763 -28.92 -10.49 2.11
CA ARG A 763 -29.00 -10.16 3.55
C ARG A 763 -30.05 -9.10 3.87
N PHE A 764 -30.40 -8.24 2.92
CA PHE A 764 -31.50 -7.28 3.05
C PHE A 764 -32.86 -7.94 2.78
N CYS A 765 -32.95 -8.91 1.88
CA CYS A 765 -34.21 -9.60 1.54
C CYS A 765 -34.78 -10.53 2.64
N LYS A 766 -34.15 -10.69 3.83
CA LYS A 766 -34.54 -11.71 4.82
C LYS A 766 -34.83 -11.24 6.26
N LYS A 767 -34.89 -9.92 6.56
CA LYS A 767 -35.50 -9.41 7.82
C LYS A 767 -36.12 -8.01 7.67
N PRO A 768 -37.43 -7.90 7.38
CA PRO A 768 -38.15 -6.63 7.43
C PRO A 768 -38.73 -6.38 8.84
N LYS A 769 -38.30 -5.31 9.53
CA LYS A 769 -39.07 -4.68 10.63
C LYS A 769 -38.89 -3.14 10.77
N LYS A 770 -38.04 -2.47 9.96
CA LYS A 770 -37.86 -0.99 10.03
C LYS A 770 -37.66 -0.25 8.68
N TYR A 771 -37.80 -0.94 7.54
CA TYR A 771 -37.86 -0.32 6.22
C TYR A 771 -38.94 -1.06 5.42
N THR A 772 -39.93 -0.32 4.92
CA THR A 772 -41.25 -0.85 4.51
C THR A 772 -41.54 -0.73 3.01
N HIS A 773 -40.51 -0.58 2.17
CA HIS A 773 -40.71 -0.46 0.71
C HIS A 773 -39.91 -1.54 -0.02
N THR A 774 -40.58 -2.19 -0.97
CA THR A 774 -40.04 -3.24 -1.84
C THR A 774 -39.12 -2.64 -2.90
N TRP A 775 -38.02 -3.33 -3.21
CA TRP A 775 -37.20 -2.99 -4.37
C TRP A 775 -37.98 -3.25 -5.65
N GLU A 776 -37.96 -2.29 -6.58
CA GLU A 776 -38.68 -2.36 -7.84
C GLU A 776 -37.79 -3.00 -8.92
N GLN A 777 -38.41 -3.69 -9.88
CA GLN A 777 -37.73 -4.27 -11.04
C GLN A 777 -38.23 -3.56 -12.30
N GLU A 778 -37.33 -2.95 -13.05
CA GLU A 778 -37.67 -2.19 -14.26
C GLU A 778 -36.62 -2.37 -15.35
N LYS A 779 -37.02 -2.25 -16.62
CA LYS A 779 -36.09 -2.33 -17.76
C LYS A 779 -35.20 -1.09 -17.80
N LEU A 780 -33.88 -1.30 -17.90
CA LEU A 780 -32.89 -0.22 -17.95
C LEU A 780 -33.18 0.80 -19.05
N GLY A 781 -33.75 0.36 -20.19
CA GLY A 781 -34.17 1.24 -21.28
C GLY A 781 -35.21 2.30 -20.91
N LYS A 782 -36.04 2.08 -19.87
CA LYS A 782 -36.99 3.10 -19.33
C LYS A 782 -36.34 4.02 -18.29
N LEU A 783 -35.22 3.59 -17.69
CA LEU A 783 -34.48 4.37 -16.70
C LEU A 783 -33.54 5.40 -17.34
N ILE A 784 -33.32 5.32 -18.66
CA ILE A 784 -32.34 6.12 -19.40
C ILE A 784 -32.91 6.78 -20.64
N ARG A 785 -32.55 8.04 -20.87
CA ARG A 785 -32.75 8.75 -22.14
C ARG A 785 -31.42 8.82 -22.89
N SER A 786 -31.42 8.46 -24.16
CA SER A 786 -30.26 8.67 -25.04
C SER A 786 -30.15 10.14 -25.45
N VAL A 787 -28.94 10.67 -25.52
CA VAL A 787 -28.66 12.05 -25.95
C VAL A 787 -27.54 12.04 -26.99
N ASN A 788 -27.66 12.88 -28.02
CA ASN A 788 -26.62 13.06 -29.01
C ASN A 788 -25.58 14.06 -28.50
N ILE A 789 -24.30 13.74 -28.70
CA ILE A 789 -23.16 14.57 -28.32
C ILE A 789 -22.34 14.85 -29.58
N ASN A 790 -21.89 16.10 -29.72
CA ASN A 790 -21.07 16.52 -30.85
C ASN A 790 -19.79 15.68 -30.93
N MET A 791 -19.52 15.17 -32.13
CA MET A 791 -18.33 14.36 -32.40
C MET A 791 -17.13 15.27 -32.70
N CYS A 792 -15.94 14.84 -32.31
CA CYS A 792 -14.69 15.49 -32.66
C CYS A 792 -13.64 14.41 -32.97
N GLU A 793 -13.32 14.25 -34.25
CA GLU A 793 -12.40 13.21 -34.74
C GLU A 793 -10.92 13.57 -34.51
N VAL A 794 -10.63 14.85 -34.22
CA VAL A 794 -9.27 15.37 -34.03
C VAL A 794 -9.02 15.68 -32.56
N ALA A 795 -7.95 15.10 -32.01
CA ALA A 795 -7.56 15.29 -30.61
C ALA A 795 -6.04 15.51 -30.48
N PHE A 796 -5.65 16.46 -29.64
CA PHE A 796 -4.25 16.84 -29.38
C PHE A 796 -3.81 16.46 -27.96
N PRO A 797 -2.49 16.36 -27.68
CA PRO A 797 -1.99 16.04 -26.34
C PRO A 797 -2.35 17.07 -25.24
N THR A 798 -2.69 18.30 -25.62
CA THR A 798 -3.10 19.37 -24.69
C THR A 798 -4.22 20.22 -25.30
N GLY A 799 -5.12 20.76 -24.48
CA GLY A 799 -6.24 21.58 -24.94
C GLY A 799 -7.29 21.83 -23.85
N LYS A 800 -8.35 22.58 -24.18
CA LYS A 800 -9.37 23.06 -23.24
C LYS A 800 -10.44 22.02 -22.88
N PHE A 801 -10.92 21.27 -23.86
CA PHE A 801 -12.01 20.29 -23.73
C PHE A 801 -11.49 18.88 -24.03
N GLU A 802 -12.03 17.86 -23.35
CA GLU A 802 -11.66 16.45 -23.60
C GLU A 802 -12.38 15.88 -24.81
N VAL A 803 -11.67 15.06 -25.59
CA VAL A 803 -12.26 14.20 -26.62
C VAL A 803 -12.26 12.77 -26.08
N ILE A 804 -13.46 12.19 -25.92
CA ILE A 804 -13.66 10.93 -25.21
C ILE A 804 -13.96 9.80 -26.19
N GLN A 805 -13.17 8.73 -26.11
CA GLN A 805 -13.32 7.50 -26.88
C GLN A 805 -13.88 6.34 -26.05
N GLN A 806 -14.27 5.27 -26.74
CA GLN A 806 -14.55 3.98 -26.12
C GLN A 806 -13.24 3.22 -25.81
N GLY A 807 -13.15 2.56 -24.65
CA GLY A 807 -11.97 1.77 -24.27
C GLY A 807 -11.54 1.90 -22.80
N SER A 808 -10.39 1.31 -22.47
CA SER A 808 -9.78 1.35 -21.12
C SER A 808 -9.10 2.69 -20.80
N GLU A 809 -8.64 3.41 -21.82
CA GLU A 809 -8.13 4.78 -21.72
C GLU A 809 -9.13 5.72 -22.44
N PRO A 810 -10.11 6.28 -21.70
CA PRO A 810 -11.27 6.94 -22.32
C PRO A 810 -10.98 8.33 -22.87
N ILE A 811 -9.90 8.99 -22.47
CA ILE A 811 -9.52 10.30 -23.01
C ILE A 811 -8.56 10.05 -24.18
N LEU A 812 -9.03 10.31 -25.41
CA LEU A 812 -8.20 10.24 -26.62
C LEU A 812 -7.22 11.43 -26.68
N GLY A 813 -7.68 12.59 -26.22
CA GLY A 813 -6.89 13.81 -26.16
C GLY A 813 -7.78 15.02 -25.88
N TYR A 814 -7.38 16.18 -26.39
CA TYR A 814 -8.02 17.46 -26.10
C TYR A 814 -8.18 18.34 -27.34
N VAL A 815 -9.10 19.29 -27.28
CA VAL A 815 -9.31 20.32 -28.31
C VAL A 815 -9.59 21.69 -27.68
N SER A 816 -9.20 22.78 -28.34
CA SER A 816 -9.38 24.16 -27.84
C SER A 816 -10.23 25.04 -28.75
N ASN A 817 -10.05 24.94 -30.07
CA ASN A 817 -10.71 25.78 -31.07
C ASN A 817 -11.53 24.90 -32.01
N VAL A 818 -12.83 24.76 -31.73
CA VAL A 818 -13.80 24.07 -32.59
C VAL A 818 -15.01 24.98 -32.79
N LYS A 819 -15.59 24.97 -33.99
CA LYS A 819 -16.83 25.72 -34.30
C LYS A 819 -18.05 25.17 -33.55
N GLN A 820 -18.00 23.89 -33.14
CA GLN A 820 -19.07 23.22 -32.39
C GLN A 820 -18.86 23.38 -30.88
N LEU A 821 -19.95 23.49 -30.13
CA LEU A 821 -19.90 23.55 -28.67
C LEU A 821 -19.70 22.16 -28.05
N PRO A 822 -18.89 22.03 -26.98
CA PRO A 822 -18.78 20.79 -26.20
C PRO A 822 -20.06 20.52 -25.40
N TYR A 823 -20.23 19.28 -24.94
CA TYR A 823 -21.34 18.92 -24.06
C TYR A 823 -21.11 19.43 -22.63
N PHE A 824 -21.90 20.41 -22.20
CA PHE A 824 -21.72 21.10 -20.92
C PHE A 824 -22.39 20.44 -19.71
N ASP A 825 -23.47 19.66 -19.89
CA ASP A 825 -24.17 18.98 -18.78
C ASP A 825 -23.52 17.63 -18.40
N TYR A 826 -22.20 17.66 -18.22
CA TYR A 826 -21.37 16.47 -18.05
C TYR A 826 -21.63 15.69 -16.76
N ASP A 827 -22.31 16.30 -15.77
CA ASP A 827 -22.62 15.67 -14.48
C ASP A 827 -23.92 14.84 -14.51
N SER A 828 -24.86 15.13 -15.40
CA SER A 828 -26.06 14.31 -15.59
C SER A 828 -25.77 13.04 -16.42
N VAL A 829 -24.80 13.12 -17.34
CA VAL A 829 -24.56 12.10 -18.37
C VAL A 829 -23.64 10.95 -17.94
N ILE A 830 -23.77 9.83 -18.64
CA ILE A 830 -22.96 8.62 -18.56
C ILE A 830 -22.62 8.19 -19.98
N LEU A 831 -21.36 7.84 -20.24
CA LEU A 831 -20.90 7.36 -21.55
C LEU A 831 -20.64 5.85 -21.52
N PHE A 832 -21.10 5.17 -22.56
CA PHE A 832 -21.03 3.73 -22.72
C PHE A 832 -20.50 3.37 -24.11
N GLY A 833 -19.41 2.60 -24.17
CA GLY A 833 -18.83 2.10 -25.42
C GLY A 833 -19.63 0.91 -25.94
N ASP A 834 -20.30 1.07 -27.08
CA ASP A 834 -21.23 0.08 -27.65
C ASP A 834 -20.53 -1.23 -28.05
N HIS A 835 -19.25 -1.15 -28.44
CA HIS A 835 -18.43 -2.29 -28.84
C HIS A 835 -17.45 -2.76 -27.75
N THR A 836 -17.02 -1.88 -26.85
CA THR A 836 -15.96 -2.18 -25.85
C THR A 836 -16.48 -2.42 -24.43
N LEU A 837 -17.76 -2.15 -24.16
CA LEU A 837 -18.36 -2.14 -22.82
C LEU A 837 -17.70 -1.14 -21.84
N SER A 838 -16.88 -0.20 -22.33
CA SER A 838 -16.27 0.83 -21.48
C SER A 838 -17.36 1.73 -20.89
N LEU A 839 -17.35 1.93 -19.57
CA LEU A 839 -18.24 2.87 -18.90
C LEU A 839 -17.44 4.04 -18.34
N TYR A 840 -17.83 5.25 -18.70
CA TYR A 840 -17.16 6.47 -18.25
C TYR A 840 -18.16 7.49 -17.75
N LYS A 841 -17.77 8.23 -16.70
CA LYS A 841 -18.51 9.38 -16.19
C LYS A 841 -17.66 10.64 -16.35
N PRO A 842 -18.01 11.53 -17.30
CA PRO A 842 -17.32 12.80 -17.53
C PRO A 842 -17.23 13.70 -16.30
N LYS A 843 -16.24 14.60 -16.29
CA LYS A 843 -15.93 15.48 -15.13
C LYS A 843 -15.83 16.96 -15.47
N LYS A 844 -15.91 17.31 -16.75
CA LYS A 844 -15.88 18.66 -17.34
C LYS A 844 -16.44 18.58 -18.77
N PRO A 845 -16.67 19.69 -19.48
CA PRO A 845 -17.23 19.66 -20.83
C PRO A 845 -16.34 18.95 -21.84
N PHE A 846 -16.96 18.20 -22.75
CA PHE A 846 -16.27 17.24 -23.62
C PHE A 846 -16.94 17.06 -24.99
N PHE A 847 -16.23 16.42 -25.92
CA PHE A 847 -16.72 15.85 -27.18
C PHE A 847 -16.55 14.32 -27.16
N VAL A 848 -17.23 13.61 -28.05
CA VAL A 848 -16.98 12.16 -28.26
C VAL A 848 -16.18 11.92 -29.54
N ALA A 849 -15.32 10.90 -29.53
CA ALA A 849 -14.45 10.58 -30.67
C ALA A 849 -15.19 9.82 -31.79
N SER A 850 -16.30 9.15 -31.48
CA SER A 850 -17.10 8.39 -32.45
C SER A 850 -18.52 8.12 -31.95
N ASP A 851 -19.40 7.74 -32.88
CA ASP A 851 -20.79 7.35 -32.60
C ASP A 851 -20.88 6.10 -31.69
N GLY A 852 -19.83 5.28 -31.65
CA GLY A 852 -19.70 4.12 -30.76
C GLY A 852 -19.72 4.47 -29.27
N VAL A 853 -19.57 5.75 -28.91
CA VAL A 853 -19.75 6.24 -27.54
C VAL A 853 -21.21 6.69 -27.35
N LYS A 854 -22.05 5.81 -26.79
CA LYS A 854 -23.46 6.12 -26.50
C LYS A 854 -23.57 6.91 -25.19
N ALA A 855 -24.29 8.03 -25.22
CA ALA A 855 -24.53 8.86 -24.05
C ALA A 855 -25.94 8.66 -23.47
N TYR A 856 -26.01 8.53 -22.13
CA TYR A 856 -27.24 8.28 -21.37
C TYR A 856 -27.39 9.26 -20.22
N ILE A 857 -28.62 9.75 -20.03
CA ILE A 857 -29.03 10.55 -18.87
C ILE A 857 -30.16 9.79 -18.14
N PRO A 858 -30.20 9.74 -16.80
CA PRO A 858 -31.31 9.13 -16.08
C PRO A 858 -32.63 9.87 -16.32
N THR A 859 -33.75 9.15 -16.30
CA THR A 859 -35.10 9.74 -16.39
C THR A 859 -35.54 10.37 -15.05
N TYR A 860 -35.42 9.62 -13.95
CA TYR A 860 -35.79 10.07 -12.60
C TYR A 860 -34.78 9.69 -11.50
N LEU A 861 -33.70 8.98 -11.87
CA LEU A 861 -32.65 8.51 -10.96
C LEU A 861 -31.50 9.51 -10.82
N ASN A 862 -30.71 9.39 -9.75
CA ASN A 862 -29.43 10.09 -9.70
C ASN A 862 -28.42 9.51 -10.72
N SER A 863 -27.68 10.36 -11.45
CA SER A 863 -26.74 9.94 -12.51
C SER A 863 -25.59 9.05 -12.01
N TYR A 864 -25.11 9.24 -10.78
CA TYR A 864 -24.12 8.36 -10.17
C TYR A 864 -24.72 7.03 -9.73
N TYR A 865 -25.96 7.00 -9.24
CA TYR A 865 -26.67 5.76 -8.95
C TYR A 865 -26.89 4.93 -10.21
N LEU A 866 -27.35 5.57 -11.29
CA LEU A 866 -27.52 4.93 -12.61
C LEU A 866 -26.18 4.41 -13.16
N TYR A 867 -25.08 5.17 -13.02
CA TYR A 867 -23.74 4.69 -13.41
C TYR A 867 -23.39 3.37 -12.70
N TYR A 868 -23.64 3.26 -11.40
CA TYR A 868 -23.41 2.02 -10.66
C TYR A 868 -24.39 0.89 -11.04
N LEU A 869 -25.65 1.19 -11.37
CA LEU A 869 -26.61 0.21 -11.89
C LEU A 869 -26.18 -0.35 -13.26
N ILE A 870 -25.75 0.51 -14.19
CA ILE A 870 -25.21 0.09 -15.50
C ILE A 870 -23.95 -0.76 -15.29
N GLN A 871 -23.04 -0.32 -14.41
CA GLN A 871 -21.81 -1.07 -14.14
C GLN A 871 -22.05 -2.41 -13.41
N LYS A 872 -23.18 -2.58 -12.71
CA LYS A 872 -23.60 -3.88 -12.16
C LYS A 872 -24.14 -4.79 -13.27
N ASN A 873 -24.94 -4.24 -14.18
CA ASN A 873 -25.71 -4.99 -15.16
C ASN A 873 -25.09 -5.01 -16.56
N MET A 874 -23.76 -4.83 -16.66
CA MET A 874 -23.02 -4.98 -17.91
C MET A 874 -23.35 -6.31 -18.62
N PRO A 875 -23.58 -6.32 -19.94
CA PRO A 875 -23.71 -7.55 -20.71
C PRO A 875 -22.35 -8.25 -20.83
N SER A 876 -22.38 -9.55 -21.14
CA SER A 876 -21.17 -10.29 -21.52
C SER A 876 -20.63 -9.76 -22.84
N SER A 877 -19.31 -9.69 -23.00
CA SER A 877 -18.68 -9.32 -24.27
C SER A 877 -18.93 -10.41 -25.31
N ASN A 878 -19.59 -10.04 -26.41
CA ASN A 878 -19.95 -10.94 -27.51
C ASN A 878 -19.29 -10.49 -28.83
N GLY A 879 -18.05 -9.98 -28.77
CA GLY A 879 -17.33 -9.46 -29.93
C GLY A 879 -17.95 -8.19 -30.50
N TYR A 880 -18.09 -8.09 -31.82
CA TYR A 880 -18.51 -6.88 -32.53
C TYR A 880 -19.99 -6.46 -32.37
N LYS A 881 -20.81 -7.17 -31.58
CA LYS A 881 -22.24 -6.84 -31.40
C LYS A 881 -22.43 -5.45 -30.77
N ARG A 882 -23.55 -4.79 -31.09
CA ARG A 882 -24.00 -3.54 -30.42
C ARG A 882 -24.58 -3.87 -29.05
N HIS A 883 -23.82 -3.67 -27.99
CA HIS A 883 -24.20 -4.04 -26.62
C HIS A 883 -25.19 -3.04 -25.97
N SER A 884 -25.37 -1.86 -26.55
CA SER A 884 -26.33 -0.82 -26.15
C SER A 884 -27.76 -1.34 -26.06
N SER A 885 -28.22 -2.02 -27.12
CA SER A 885 -29.57 -2.61 -27.17
C SER A 885 -29.74 -3.73 -26.15
N ILE A 886 -28.71 -4.56 -25.97
CA ILE A 886 -28.69 -5.65 -24.97
C ILE A 886 -28.78 -5.07 -23.55
N LEU A 887 -28.02 -3.99 -23.28
CA LEU A 887 -28.02 -3.29 -22.01
C LEU A 887 -29.41 -2.68 -21.71
N LYS A 888 -30.03 -1.99 -22.67
CA LYS A 888 -31.38 -1.42 -22.54
C LYS A 888 -32.47 -2.45 -22.26
N ALA A 889 -32.34 -3.67 -22.80
CA ALA A 889 -33.32 -4.74 -22.65
C ALA A 889 -33.30 -5.44 -21.27
N LYS A 890 -32.26 -5.24 -20.45
CA LYS A 890 -32.14 -5.90 -19.14
C LYS A 890 -33.08 -5.33 -18.10
N ASP A 891 -33.74 -6.22 -17.36
CA ASP A 891 -34.44 -5.90 -16.13
C ASP A 891 -33.44 -5.68 -14.98
N ILE A 892 -33.66 -4.64 -14.18
CA ILE A 892 -32.77 -4.23 -13.09
C ILE A 892 -33.59 -4.01 -11.82
N LEU A 893 -33.11 -4.58 -10.71
CA LEU A 893 -33.57 -4.26 -9.36
C LEU A 893 -32.97 -2.92 -8.89
N LEU A 894 -33.83 -1.96 -8.54
CA LEU A 894 -33.48 -0.64 -8.02
C LEU A 894 -34.28 -0.30 -6.75
N SER A 895 -33.79 0.69 -6.00
CA SER A 895 -34.53 1.31 -4.91
C SER A 895 -35.01 2.70 -5.36
N SER A 896 -36.32 2.95 -5.27
CA SER A 896 -36.94 4.26 -5.45
C SER A 896 -36.63 5.23 -4.30
N ASN A 897 -36.04 4.76 -3.19
CA ASN A 897 -35.72 5.59 -2.03
C ASN A 897 -34.45 6.44 -2.25
N ILE A 898 -34.62 7.75 -2.39
CA ILE A 898 -33.52 8.71 -2.64
C ILE A 898 -32.44 8.75 -1.54
N LEU A 899 -32.77 8.43 -0.28
CA LEU A 899 -31.79 8.37 0.81
C LEU A 899 -30.95 7.09 0.74
N GLU A 900 -31.55 5.98 0.32
CA GLU A 900 -30.84 4.72 0.07
C GLU A 900 -29.91 4.83 -1.15
N GLN A 901 -30.38 5.43 -2.25
CA GLN A 901 -29.54 5.74 -3.41
C GLN A 901 -28.30 6.56 -3.00
N LYS A 902 -28.47 7.62 -2.21
CA LYS A 902 -27.37 8.45 -1.69
C LYS A 902 -26.37 7.67 -0.82
N LYS A 903 -26.85 6.79 0.06
CA LYS A 903 -25.99 5.91 0.88
C LYS A 903 -25.18 4.94 0.01
N LEU A 904 -25.79 4.38 -1.04
CA LEU A 904 -25.12 3.48 -1.98
C LEU A 904 -24.07 4.21 -2.82
N ILE A 905 -24.38 5.40 -3.35
CA ILE A 905 -23.41 6.25 -4.07
C ILE A 905 -22.20 6.54 -3.18
N PHE A 906 -22.40 6.98 -1.94
CA PHE A 906 -21.32 7.27 -0.99
C PHE A 906 -20.43 6.05 -0.70
N LEU A 907 -21.04 4.87 -0.54
CA LEU A 907 -20.30 3.61 -0.34
C LEU A 907 -19.43 3.27 -1.56
N PHE A 908 -19.99 3.34 -2.77
CA PHE A 908 -19.26 2.97 -3.98
C PHE A 908 -18.21 4.00 -4.39
N SER A 909 -18.45 5.31 -4.19
CA SER A 909 -17.45 6.35 -4.46
C SER A 909 -16.22 6.21 -3.55
N ASN A 910 -16.42 5.88 -2.27
CA ASN A 910 -15.31 5.61 -1.35
C ASN A 910 -14.51 4.37 -1.76
N LEU A 911 -15.17 3.31 -2.26
CA LEU A 911 -14.50 2.13 -2.80
C LEU A 911 -13.71 2.44 -4.08
N ASP A 912 -14.26 3.26 -4.98
CA ASP A 912 -13.56 3.71 -6.20
C ASP A 912 -12.32 4.56 -5.88
N SER A 913 -12.40 5.43 -4.87
CA SER A 913 -11.27 6.21 -4.38
C SER A 913 -10.15 5.32 -3.83
N LEU A 914 -10.49 4.30 -3.02
CA LEU A 914 -9.53 3.33 -2.50
C LEU A 914 -8.87 2.52 -3.62
N ILE A 915 -9.66 1.98 -4.56
CA ILE A 915 -9.15 1.22 -5.72
C ILE A 915 -8.19 2.08 -6.56
N THR A 916 -8.55 3.33 -6.82
CA THR A 916 -7.69 4.28 -7.55
C THR A 916 -6.35 4.51 -6.84
N LEU A 917 -6.36 4.59 -5.49
CA LEU A 917 -5.15 4.77 -4.68
C LEU A 917 -4.24 3.53 -4.74
N HIS A 918 -4.79 2.32 -4.61
CA HIS A 918 -4.02 1.07 -4.75
C HIS A 918 -3.44 0.90 -6.17
N GLN A 919 -4.23 1.18 -7.23
CA GLN A 919 -3.77 1.08 -8.62
C GLN A 919 -2.63 2.05 -8.95
N ARG A 920 -2.63 3.27 -8.38
CA ARG A 920 -1.52 4.23 -8.49
C ARG A 920 -0.25 3.73 -7.79
N GLY A 921 -0.39 3.12 -6.62
CA GLY A 921 0.71 2.47 -5.91
C GLY A 921 1.32 1.33 -6.72
N TYR A 922 0.47 0.47 -7.30
CA TYR A 922 0.88 -0.63 -8.18
C TYR A 922 1.64 -0.15 -9.42
N LYS A 923 1.04 0.70 -10.27
CA LYS A 923 1.67 1.21 -11.51
C LYS A 923 3.03 1.87 -11.24
N TRP A 924 3.22 2.47 -10.06
CA TRP A 924 4.50 3.06 -9.69
C TRP A 924 5.56 2.03 -9.28
N ARG A 925 5.22 1.02 -8.48
CA ARG A 925 6.14 -0.07 -8.08
C ARG A 925 6.59 -0.91 -9.27
N GLU A 926 5.68 -1.22 -10.19
CA GLU A 926 5.99 -1.88 -11.46
C GLU A 926 7.03 -1.08 -12.27
N ASN A 927 6.86 0.25 -12.35
CA ASN A 927 7.81 1.15 -13.00
C ASN A 927 9.18 1.23 -12.30
N ILE A 928 9.24 1.05 -10.98
CA ILE A 928 10.53 0.95 -10.25
C ILE A 928 11.23 -0.36 -10.60
N TRP A 929 10.53 -1.49 -10.56
CA TRP A 929 11.09 -2.80 -10.85
C TRP A 929 11.66 -2.90 -12.26
N LYS A 930 10.90 -2.43 -13.27
CA LYS A 930 11.36 -2.29 -14.65
C LYS A 930 12.66 -1.46 -14.74
N LYS A 931 12.75 -0.35 -13.99
CA LYS A 931 13.96 0.50 -13.94
C LYS A 931 15.11 -0.10 -13.15
N MET A 932 14.86 -0.86 -12.07
CA MET A 932 15.91 -1.52 -11.29
C MET A 932 16.54 -2.65 -12.11
N ILE A 933 15.74 -3.52 -12.73
CA ILE A 933 16.24 -4.59 -13.61
C ILE A 933 17.04 -4.01 -14.79
N TYR A 934 16.56 -2.93 -15.41
CA TYR A 934 17.29 -2.21 -16.44
C TYR A 934 18.65 -1.67 -15.95
N CYS A 935 18.67 -0.99 -14.80
CA CYS A 935 19.90 -0.40 -14.24
C CYS A 935 20.93 -1.44 -13.79
N TYR A 936 20.50 -2.59 -13.29
CA TYR A 936 21.41 -3.66 -12.86
C TYR A 936 22.15 -4.33 -14.02
N THR A 937 21.61 -4.26 -15.23
CA THR A 937 22.01 -5.16 -16.32
C THR A 937 22.49 -4.46 -17.58
N ASN A 938 22.11 -3.19 -17.82
CA ASN A 938 22.71 -2.38 -18.89
C ASN A 938 23.96 -1.57 -18.46
N THR A 939 24.42 -1.63 -17.20
CA THR A 939 25.61 -0.88 -16.75
C THR A 939 26.93 -1.25 -17.41
N PHE A 940 26.97 -2.34 -18.19
CA PHE A 940 28.15 -2.85 -18.89
C PHE A 940 27.98 -2.94 -20.42
N LYS A 941 26.99 -2.23 -20.98
CA LYS A 941 26.84 -2.06 -22.44
C LYS A 941 27.64 -0.88 -23.03
N ILE A 942 28.62 -0.39 -22.26
CA ILE A 942 29.61 0.60 -22.66
C ILE A 942 30.98 0.02 -22.27
N GLU A 943 31.34 -1.02 -23.01
CA GLU A 943 32.70 -1.32 -23.46
C GLU A 943 32.68 -1.18 -24.98
#